data_AF-A0AA42E8I8-F1
#
_entry.id   AF-A0AA42E8I8-F1
#
_cell.length_a   1.000
_cell.length_b   1.000
_cell.length_c   1.000
_cell.angle_alpha   90.00
_cell.angle_beta   90.00
_cell.angle_gamma   90.00
#
_symmetry.space_group_name_H-M   'P 1'
#
loop_
_entity.id
_entity.type
_entity.pdbx_description
1 polymer ?
#
loop_
_entity_poly.entity_id
_entity_poly.type
_entity_poly.pdbx_seq_one_letter_code
_entity_poly.pdbx_strand_id
1 'polypeptide(L)'
;MTPGVLFFVVGPSGSGKDTLLDGARAALGGTGRFAFARRVITRPADAGGEAHEAVDAATFARMKADGAFLIDWEAHGLAYGVPARCLDDLARGRHVIANGSRAVVADLLARVPDLVVVEITAPPELLARRLAGRGRETADVIRARLARTTPPFPEAATVVRVANDSTPQAGTERFVAALEAQTVRLTLTRLPLAAGQRALAVLPRDSSVVRAEDYLGPGRIDLAARGRSIRAEVALADPGTLAPDSVGLTGEVFERLGLPEGTPVVLTRTPTPASRAALRAKIRGGTLDEADYARVVGDIVEGRYPDSEVAGFLVAADRGLDDDEVLALARVRASFALRIRWDEPIVADKHSMGGIPGSRVTMVLVPIVAAHGLAIPKTSSRAITSAAGTADAMETLARVDLDADDVRRVVAQARGCVAWNGRLNHSTLDDVMNAITRPLGLESTRWSVASILSKKLAAGATHVVLDLPYGPRARIKSLAEATTLAQLFERVGAGLGLSVEAVPTDGTAPIGRGIGPALEARDVIRVLENDTAAPADLREKVLHFAGRIIAWDPAVGSREAARRRAEDLLGSGAAREALDRIVAAQGAREPIRPGRLTHTVVAPHAGVVTDIDGFAVAGIARVAGAPLDKSAGIDLRARVGDPVGKGEALFVIHASAATDLEAAAQLAATFSGFTIGEAKAASAG
;
A
#
# COMPACT_ATOMS: atom_id res chain seq x y z
N MET A 1 -20.13 38.18 -1.86
CA MET A 1 -19.29 38.12 -0.64
C MET A 1 -19.28 36.68 -0.16
N THR A 2 -18.11 36.15 0.17
CA THR A 2 -17.97 34.78 0.69
C THR A 2 -18.62 34.72 2.08
N PRO A 3 -19.50 33.73 2.35
CA PRO A 3 -20.09 33.58 3.67
C PRO A 3 -19.02 33.37 4.76
N GLY A 4 -19.33 33.81 5.97
CA GLY A 4 -18.51 33.58 7.15
C GLY A 4 -18.45 32.10 7.54
N VAL A 5 -17.55 31.79 8.47
CA VAL A 5 -17.33 30.44 8.99
C VAL A 5 -18.00 30.32 10.36
N LEU A 6 -18.76 29.25 10.58
CA LEU A 6 -19.26 28.91 11.91
C LEU A 6 -18.24 28.05 12.64
N PHE A 7 -17.65 28.59 13.70
CA PHE A 7 -16.77 27.89 14.61
C PHE A 7 -17.57 27.38 15.82
N PHE A 8 -17.78 26.07 15.90
CA PHE A 8 -18.50 25.44 17.00
C PHE A 8 -17.53 24.80 17.98
N VAL A 9 -17.39 25.43 19.15
CA VAL A 9 -16.36 25.09 20.13
C VAL A 9 -16.89 24.02 21.07
N VAL A 10 -16.20 22.89 21.11
CA VAL A 10 -16.57 21.71 21.92
C VAL A 10 -15.37 21.24 22.75
N GLY A 11 -15.61 20.42 23.76
CA GLY A 11 -14.55 19.87 24.59
C GLY A 11 -15.08 19.37 25.93
N PRO A 12 -14.32 18.56 26.67
CA PRO A 12 -14.74 18.03 27.96
C PRO A 12 -14.94 19.15 29.00
N SER A 13 -15.66 18.83 30.08
CA SER A 13 -15.75 19.74 31.22
C SER A 13 -14.37 19.97 31.82
N GLY A 14 -14.04 21.20 32.18
CA GLY A 14 -12.71 21.55 32.73
C GLY A 14 -11.61 21.79 31.69
N SER A 15 -11.87 21.63 30.38
CA SER A 15 -10.87 21.91 29.33
C SER A 15 -10.53 23.39 29.16
N GLY A 16 -11.27 24.29 29.84
CA GLY A 16 -11.02 25.73 29.81
C GLY A 16 -11.65 26.48 28.64
N LYS A 17 -12.69 25.92 28.01
CA LYS A 17 -13.40 26.54 26.87
C LYS A 17 -13.80 28.00 27.12
N ASP A 18 -14.43 28.28 28.25
CA ASP A 18 -14.94 29.63 28.55
C ASP A 18 -13.78 30.64 28.64
N THR A 19 -12.67 30.25 29.28
CA THR A 19 -11.45 31.07 29.34
C THR A 19 -10.87 31.38 27.97
N LEU A 20 -10.82 30.39 27.07
CA LEU A 20 -10.33 30.59 25.70
C LEU A 20 -11.29 31.46 24.87
N LEU A 21 -12.60 31.27 25.04
CA LEU A 21 -13.64 32.08 24.39
C LEU A 21 -13.58 33.53 24.84
N ASP A 22 -13.36 33.79 26.13
CA ASP A 22 -13.23 35.14 26.68
C ASP A 22 -11.95 35.81 26.20
N GLY A 23 -10.83 35.09 26.21
CA GLY A 23 -9.56 35.57 25.64
C GLY A 23 -9.68 35.88 24.15
N ALA A 24 -10.32 35.00 23.37
CA ALA A 24 -10.58 35.24 21.95
C ALA A 24 -11.54 36.42 21.73
N ARG A 25 -12.52 36.63 22.61
CA ARG A 25 -13.44 37.78 22.51
C ARG A 25 -12.69 39.10 22.70
N ALA A 26 -11.76 39.15 23.65
CA ALA A 26 -10.90 40.31 23.85
C ALA A 26 -9.99 40.56 22.63
N ALA A 27 -9.43 39.50 22.05
CA ALA A 27 -8.51 39.61 20.91
C ALA A 27 -9.21 39.93 19.57
N LEU A 28 -10.37 39.30 19.30
CA LEU A 28 -11.01 39.32 17.97
C LEU A 28 -12.27 40.20 17.92
N GLY A 29 -12.92 40.48 19.06
CA GLY A 29 -14.24 41.12 19.10
C GLY A 29 -14.29 42.53 18.51
N GLY A 30 -13.19 43.28 18.61
CA GLY A 30 -13.07 44.64 18.06
C GLY A 30 -12.82 44.70 16.55
N THR A 31 -12.52 43.57 15.89
CA THR A 31 -12.12 43.55 14.48
C THR A 31 -13.28 43.69 13.49
N GLY A 32 -14.53 43.54 13.95
CA GLY A 32 -15.73 43.48 13.10
C GLY A 32 -15.89 42.17 12.30
N ARG A 33 -14.80 41.42 12.08
CA ARG A 33 -14.79 40.14 11.31
C ARG A 33 -15.43 38.97 12.05
N PHE A 34 -15.39 38.98 13.38
CA PHE A 34 -15.90 37.89 14.22
C PHE A 34 -17.13 38.33 15.02
N ALA A 35 -18.08 37.42 15.17
CA ALA A 35 -19.25 37.53 16.03
C ALA A 35 -19.22 36.39 17.05
N PHE A 36 -19.43 36.69 18.33
CA PHE A 36 -19.51 35.68 19.38
C PHE A 36 -20.99 35.41 19.68
N ALA A 37 -21.46 34.21 19.39
CA ALA A 37 -22.85 33.83 19.60
C ALA A 37 -23.16 33.83 21.11
N ARG A 38 -24.13 34.66 21.52
CA ARG A 38 -24.73 34.57 22.85
C ARG A 38 -25.77 33.46 22.82
N ARG A 39 -25.51 32.37 23.53
CA ARG A 39 -26.47 31.27 23.68
C ARG A 39 -27.68 31.71 24.48
N VAL A 40 -28.84 31.15 24.16
CA VAL A 40 -30.04 31.20 24.99
C VAL A 40 -30.01 29.98 25.91
N ILE A 41 -30.11 30.16 27.22
CA ILE A 41 -30.00 29.06 28.19
C ILE A 41 -31.09 29.22 29.24
N THR A 42 -31.67 28.10 29.69
CA THR A 42 -32.65 28.09 30.80
C THR A 42 -32.03 28.30 32.18
N ARG A 43 -30.89 28.99 32.25
CA ARG A 43 -30.11 29.23 33.46
C ARG A 43 -30.24 30.69 33.88
N PRO A 44 -30.39 31.00 35.17
CA PRO A 44 -30.42 32.37 35.67
C PRO A 44 -29.15 33.16 35.27
N ALA A 45 -29.32 34.44 34.94
CA ALA A 45 -28.25 35.31 34.45
C ALA A 45 -27.14 35.55 35.49
N ASP A 46 -27.44 35.41 36.78
CA ASP A 46 -26.57 35.64 37.93
C ASP A 46 -25.82 34.38 38.40
N ALA A 47 -26.10 33.20 37.83
CA ALA A 47 -25.49 31.92 38.23
C ALA A 47 -24.00 31.74 37.86
N GLY A 48 -23.36 32.77 37.27
CA GLY A 48 -21.97 32.76 36.84
C GLY A 48 -21.65 31.89 35.62
N GLY A 49 -20.51 32.14 34.98
CA GLY A 49 -20.06 31.47 33.75
C GLY A 49 -20.11 32.39 32.53
N GLU A 50 -20.31 31.83 31.33
CA GLU A 50 -20.34 32.63 30.09
C GLU A 50 -21.49 33.65 30.02
N ALA A 51 -21.29 34.70 29.23
CA ALA A 51 -22.34 35.65 28.88
C ALA A 51 -23.40 34.98 27.97
N HIS A 52 -24.61 34.80 28.48
CA HIS A 52 -25.74 34.16 27.80
C HIS A 52 -27.03 34.99 27.94
N GLU A 53 -28.06 34.62 27.19
CA GLU A 53 -29.42 35.13 27.28
C GLU A 53 -30.24 34.16 28.14
N ALA A 54 -30.64 34.60 29.34
CA ALA A 54 -31.36 33.78 30.30
C ALA A 54 -32.86 33.82 30.04
N VAL A 55 -33.49 32.65 29.89
CA VAL A 55 -34.95 32.50 29.70
C VAL A 55 -35.49 31.40 30.62
N ASP A 56 -36.79 31.38 30.87
CA ASP A 56 -37.42 30.22 31.52
C ASP A 56 -37.68 29.08 30.51
N ALA A 57 -37.98 27.89 31.02
CA ALA A 57 -38.22 26.71 30.19
C ALA A 57 -39.41 26.88 29.22
N ALA A 58 -40.48 27.57 29.65
CA ALA A 58 -41.65 27.81 28.83
C ALA A 58 -41.35 28.73 27.64
N THR A 59 -40.56 29.78 27.87
CA THR A 59 -40.09 30.70 26.84
C THR A 59 -39.12 30.02 25.90
N PHE A 60 -38.20 29.20 26.41
CA PHE A 60 -37.30 28.42 25.57
C PHE A 60 -38.06 27.48 24.62
N ALA A 61 -39.06 26.76 25.14
CA ALA A 61 -39.89 25.86 24.34
C ALA A 61 -40.66 26.59 23.24
N ARG A 62 -41.21 27.78 23.54
CA ARG A 62 -41.86 28.64 22.55
C ARG A 62 -40.87 29.12 21.47
N MET A 63 -39.71 29.62 21.86
CA MET A 63 -38.65 30.04 20.92
C MET A 63 -38.21 28.89 20.01
N LYS A 64 -38.10 27.66 20.54
CA LYS A 64 -37.80 26.47 19.75
C LYS A 64 -38.89 26.17 18.73
N ALA A 65 -40.16 26.19 19.14
CA ALA A 65 -41.31 25.97 18.25
C ALA A 65 -41.38 27.03 17.13
N ASP A 66 -41.00 28.27 17.43
CA ASP A 66 -40.96 29.38 16.47
C ASP A 66 -39.72 29.36 15.55
N GLY A 67 -38.85 28.35 15.67
CA GLY A 67 -37.66 28.21 14.83
C GLY A 67 -36.53 29.20 15.16
N ALA A 68 -36.52 29.78 16.37
CA ALA A 68 -35.55 30.79 16.77
C ALA A 68 -34.10 30.28 16.91
N PHE A 69 -33.88 28.97 16.83
CA PHE A 69 -32.58 28.33 17.02
C PHE A 69 -32.01 27.70 15.74
N LEU A 70 -30.72 27.98 15.50
CA LEU A 70 -29.89 27.26 14.54
C LEU A 70 -29.59 25.84 15.01
N ILE A 71 -29.44 25.65 16.32
CA ILE A 71 -29.36 24.33 16.95
C ILE A 71 -29.70 24.46 18.43
N ASP A 72 -30.32 23.44 19.00
CA ASP A 72 -30.65 23.37 20.42
C ASP A 72 -30.37 21.97 20.99
N TRP A 73 -30.11 21.90 22.30
CA TRP A 73 -29.91 20.64 23.02
C TRP A 73 -30.17 20.79 24.51
N GLU A 74 -30.32 19.65 25.18
CA GLU A 74 -30.41 19.58 26.64
C GLU A 74 -29.15 18.96 27.24
N ALA A 75 -28.66 19.52 28.35
CA ALA A 75 -27.58 18.95 29.12
C ALA A 75 -27.68 19.37 30.59
N HIS A 76 -27.42 18.44 31.52
CA HIS A 76 -27.39 18.73 32.96
C HIS A 76 -28.67 19.42 33.48
N GLY A 77 -29.84 19.09 32.95
CA GLY A 77 -31.13 19.67 33.36
C GLY A 77 -31.40 21.08 32.84
N LEU A 78 -30.59 21.58 31.90
CA LEU A 78 -30.76 22.88 31.25
C LEU A 78 -30.90 22.71 29.75
N ALA A 79 -31.68 23.58 29.12
CA ALA A 79 -31.78 23.68 27.67
C ALA A 79 -30.89 24.80 27.15
N TYR A 80 -30.25 24.55 26.01
CA TYR A 80 -29.29 25.44 25.36
C TYR A 80 -29.68 25.63 23.90
N GLY A 81 -29.64 26.87 23.42
CA GLY A 81 -29.93 27.21 22.02
C GLY A 81 -28.89 28.16 21.45
N VAL A 82 -28.41 27.87 20.25
CA VAL A 82 -27.66 28.83 19.43
C VAL A 82 -28.67 29.55 18.53
N PRO A 83 -28.80 30.88 18.62
CA PRO A 83 -29.79 31.64 17.85
C PRO A 83 -29.66 31.50 16.33
N ALA A 84 -30.79 31.44 15.61
CA ALA A 84 -30.83 31.40 14.15
C ALA A 84 -30.25 32.65 13.48
N ARG A 85 -30.31 33.81 14.16
CA ARG A 85 -29.68 35.09 13.73
C ARG A 85 -28.18 34.99 13.43
N CYS A 86 -27.49 33.96 13.94
CA CYS A 86 -26.10 33.68 13.57
C CYS A 86 -25.94 33.44 12.06
N LEU A 87 -26.96 32.94 11.36
CA LEU A 87 -26.95 32.79 9.90
C LEU A 87 -26.84 34.14 9.18
N ASP A 88 -27.39 35.21 9.74
CA ASP A 88 -27.32 36.55 9.15
C ASP A 88 -25.89 37.12 9.23
N ASP A 89 -25.19 36.90 10.34
CA ASP A 89 -23.78 37.25 10.48
C ASP A 89 -22.92 36.49 9.46
N LEU A 90 -23.16 35.18 9.31
CA LEU A 90 -22.47 34.37 8.30
C LEU A 90 -22.77 34.86 6.88
N ALA A 91 -24.03 35.18 6.54
CA ALA A 91 -24.42 35.70 5.23
C ALA A 91 -23.76 37.06 4.92
N ARG A 92 -23.48 37.87 5.95
CA ARG A 92 -22.72 39.14 5.84
C ARG A 92 -21.20 38.94 5.78
N GLY A 93 -20.71 37.70 5.79
CA GLY A 93 -19.28 37.38 5.76
C GLY A 93 -18.58 37.44 7.12
N ARG A 94 -19.32 37.61 8.23
CA ARG A 94 -18.73 37.57 9.59
C ARG A 94 -18.62 36.13 10.07
N HIS A 95 -17.47 35.78 10.64
CA HIS A 95 -17.29 34.47 11.25
C HIS A 95 -17.98 34.41 12.60
N VAL A 96 -18.74 33.34 12.87
CA VAL A 96 -19.47 33.18 14.13
C VAL A 96 -18.77 32.15 15.00
N ILE A 97 -18.48 32.50 16.26
CA ILE A 97 -17.92 31.58 17.25
C ILE A 97 -19.02 31.24 18.26
N ALA A 98 -19.38 29.97 18.36
CA ALA A 98 -20.44 29.48 19.23
C ALA A 98 -19.93 28.38 20.16
N ASN A 99 -20.20 28.51 21.46
CA ASN A 99 -19.93 27.47 22.45
C ASN A 99 -20.96 26.35 22.30
N GLY A 100 -20.53 25.09 22.20
CA GLY A 100 -21.36 24.00 21.74
C GLY A 100 -21.26 22.71 22.54
N SER A 101 -22.10 21.75 22.18
CA SER A 101 -22.04 20.36 22.65
C SER A 101 -21.71 19.44 21.48
N ARG A 102 -20.82 18.46 21.71
CA ARG A 102 -20.53 17.43 20.71
C ARG A 102 -21.78 16.69 20.24
N ALA A 103 -22.78 16.55 21.12
CA ALA A 103 -24.00 15.78 20.85
C ALA A 103 -24.80 16.28 19.63
N VAL A 104 -24.68 17.56 19.27
CA VAL A 104 -25.46 18.17 18.18
C VAL A 104 -24.63 18.51 16.95
N VAL A 105 -23.38 18.06 16.90
CA VAL A 105 -22.49 18.36 15.75
C VAL A 105 -23.06 17.74 14.46
N ALA A 106 -23.62 16.54 14.52
CA ALA A 106 -24.20 15.88 13.35
C ALA A 106 -25.37 16.69 12.77
N ASP A 107 -26.31 17.10 13.63
CA ASP A 107 -27.48 17.88 13.22
C ASP A 107 -27.09 19.27 12.72
N LEU A 108 -26.08 19.89 13.35
CA LEU A 108 -25.58 21.20 12.94
C LEU A 108 -24.88 21.16 11.57
N LEU A 109 -24.13 20.09 11.27
CA LEU A 109 -23.47 19.90 9.97
C LEU A 109 -24.47 19.83 8.83
N ALA A 110 -25.64 19.22 9.05
CA ALA A 110 -26.70 19.15 8.04
C ALA A 110 -27.27 20.54 7.70
N ARG A 111 -27.18 21.50 8.62
CA ARG A 111 -27.71 22.87 8.46
C ARG A 111 -26.64 23.88 8.01
N VAL A 112 -25.37 23.65 8.37
CA VAL A 112 -24.24 24.55 8.08
C VAL A 112 -23.08 23.74 7.51
N PRO A 113 -22.99 23.59 6.18
CA PRO A 113 -21.98 22.72 5.54
C PRO A 113 -20.53 23.16 5.77
N ASP A 114 -20.28 24.46 5.97
CA ASP A 114 -18.94 25.01 6.19
C ASP A 114 -18.59 25.15 7.69
N LEU A 115 -19.26 24.37 8.54
CA LEU A 115 -18.98 24.27 9.96
C LEU A 115 -17.54 23.81 10.23
N VAL A 116 -16.86 24.51 11.14
CA VAL A 116 -15.59 24.07 11.74
C VAL A 116 -15.82 23.78 13.21
N VAL A 117 -15.63 22.52 13.60
CA VAL A 117 -15.69 22.11 15.00
C VAL A 117 -14.33 22.35 15.62
N VAL A 118 -14.26 23.17 16.67
CA VAL A 118 -13.01 23.41 17.40
C VAL A 118 -13.03 22.61 18.71
N GLU A 119 -12.29 21.50 18.74
CA GLU A 119 -12.20 20.62 19.90
C GLU A 119 -11.08 21.09 20.83
N ILE A 120 -11.46 21.61 22.00
CA ILE A 120 -10.51 21.97 23.06
C ILE A 120 -10.14 20.73 23.87
N THR A 121 -8.87 20.36 23.87
CA THR A 121 -8.33 19.20 24.60
C THR A 121 -7.45 19.63 25.76
N ALA A 122 -7.34 18.79 26.79
CA ALA A 122 -6.36 18.96 27.87
C ALA A 122 -6.04 17.58 28.48
N PRO A 123 -4.83 17.38 29.05
CA PRO A 123 -4.46 16.13 29.69
C PRO A 123 -5.44 15.73 30.81
N PRO A 124 -5.77 14.44 30.98
CA PRO A 124 -6.71 13.98 32.00
C PRO A 124 -6.37 14.43 33.42
N GLU A 125 -5.08 14.48 33.77
CA GLU A 125 -4.61 14.91 35.10
C GLU A 125 -4.90 16.40 35.32
N LEU A 126 -4.76 17.20 34.26
CA LEU A 126 -5.04 18.63 34.28
C LEU A 126 -6.55 18.91 34.39
N LEU A 127 -7.36 18.14 33.66
CA LEU A 127 -8.83 18.18 33.77
C LEU A 127 -9.28 17.83 35.19
N ALA A 128 -8.72 16.76 35.78
CA ALA A 128 -9.02 16.36 37.15
C ALA A 128 -8.68 17.46 38.17
N ARG A 129 -7.50 18.08 38.06
CA ARG A 129 -7.09 19.21 38.92
C ARG A 129 -8.03 20.41 38.78
N ARG A 130 -8.39 20.79 37.55
CA ARG A 130 -9.30 21.91 37.27
C ARG A 130 -10.73 21.64 37.76
N LEU A 131 -11.19 20.39 37.71
CA LEU A 131 -12.49 19.98 38.25
C LEU A 131 -12.49 19.95 39.77
N ALA A 132 -11.44 19.41 40.41
CA ALA A 132 -11.30 19.37 41.85
C ALA A 132 -11.23 20.79 42.47
N GLY A 133 -10.53 21.72 41.81
CA GLY A 133 -10.44 23.12 42.25
C GLY A 133 -11.77 23.89 42.25
N ARG A 134 -12.84 23.35 41.66
CA ARG A 134 -14.20 23.95 41.70
C ARG A 134 -14.97 23.61 42.97
N GLY A 135 -14.52 22.61 43.76
CA GLY A 135 -15.10 22.26 45.06
C GLY A 135 -16.52 21.65 45.03
N ARG A 136 -17.01 21.21 43.85
CA ARG A 136 -18.42 20.77 43.66
C ARG A 136 -18.60 19.25 43.55
N GLU A 137 -17.53 18.47 43.46
CA GLU A 137 -17.56 17.02 43.15
C GLU A 137 -16.47 16.26 43.93
N THR A 138 -16.73 15.00 44.30
CA THR A 138 -15.73 14.11 44.92
C THR A 138 -14.77 13.53 43.87
N ALA A 139 -13.58 13.09 44.30
CA ALA A 139 -12.56 12.55 43.39
C ALA A 139 -13.04 11.34 42.56
N ASP A 140 -13.95 10.51 43.10
CA ASP A 140 -14.53 9.37 42.40
C ASP A 140 -15.48 9.78 41.28
N VAL A 141 -16.29 10.83 41.50
CA VAL A 141 -17.19 11.38 40.48
C VAL A 141 -16.38 12.01 39.34
N ILE A 142 -15.27 12.68 39.64
CA ILE A 142 -14.36 13.25 38.64
C ILE A 142 -13.70 12.15 37.80
N ARG A 143 -13.22 11.06 38.42
CA ARG A 143 -12.63 9.91 37.71
C ARG A 143 -13.63 9.21 36.80
N ALA A 144 -14.84 8.94 37.28
CA ALA A 144 -15.89 8.32 36.48
C ALA A 144 -16.30 9.17 35.26
N ARG A 145 -16.25 10.51 35.41
CA ARG A 145 -16.56 11.45 34.33
C ARG A 145 -15.47 11.51 33.26
N LEU A 146 -14.20 11.36 33.64
CA LEU A 146 -13.05 11.32 32.72
C LEU A 146 -12.91 9.98 32.00
N ALA A 147 -13.35 8.87 32.60
CA ALA A 147 -13.33 7.53 32.01
C ALA A 147 -14.42 7.29 30.95
N ARG A 148 -15.35 8.24 30.77
CA ARG A 148 -16.50 8.08 29.88
C ARG A 148 -16.06 8.19 28.41
N THR A 149 -16.25 7.11 27.65
CA THR A 149 -15.95 7.06 26.22
C THR A 149 -16.76 8.13 25.50
N THR A 150 -16.09 9.00 24.75
CA THR A 150 -16.76 10.07 24.01
C THR A 150 -17.02 9.61 22.57
N PRO A 151 -18.24 9.78 22.04
CA PRO A 151 -18.53 9.42 20.65
C PRO A 151 -17.59 10.13 19.68
N PRO A 152 -17.18 9.48 18.57
CA PRO A 152 -16.43 10.14 17.50
C PRO A 152 -17.29 11.22 16.83
N PHE A 153 -16.64 12.20 16.20
CA PHE A 153 -17.34 13.17 15.36
C PHE A 153 -17.77 12.52 14.05
N PRO A 154 -18.81 13.05 13.37
CA PRO A 154 -19.15 12.65 12.01
C PRO A 154 -17.95 12.82 11.08
N GLU A 155 -17.74 11.88 10.15
CA GLU A 155 -16.59 11.89 9.24
C GLU A 155 -16.54 13.13 8.34
N ALA A 156 -17.70 13.69 7.98
CA ALA A 156 -17.81 14.93 7.20
C ALA A 156 -17.47 16.21 8.00
N ALA A 157 -17.25 16.12 9.31
CA ALA A 157 -16.94 17.27 10.14
C ALA A 157 -15.50 17.74 9.93
N THR A 158 -15.30 19.03 9.63
CA THR A 158 -13.97 19.65 9.76
C THR A 158 -13.70 19.87 11.25
N VAL A 159 -12.78 19.11 11.84
CA VAL A 159 -12.42 19.21 13.26
C VAL A 159 -11.01 19.75 13.43
N VAL A 160 -10.89 20.89 14.11
CA VAL A 160 -9.60 21.49 14.51
C VAL A 160 -9.39 21.27 16.00
N ARG A 161 -8.27 20.65 16.39
CA ARG A 161 -7.96 20.38 17.79
C ARG A 161 -7.04 21.44 18.36
N VAL A 162 -7.41 21.99 19.51
CA VAL A 162 -6.62 22.99 20.23
C VAL A 162 -6.33 22.47 21.62
N ALA A 163 -5.06 22.18 21.90
CA ALA A 163 -4.61 21.78 23.23
C ALA A 163 -4.54 22.99 24.16
N ASN A 164 -5.15 22.87 25.34
CA ASN A 164 -5.11 23.84 26.44
C ASN A 164 -4.43 23.22 27.66
N ASP A 165 -3.16 22.89 27.47
CA ASP A 165 -2.28 22.11 28.35
C ASP A 165 -1.25 22.95 29.11
N SER A 166 -1.19 24.26 28.86
CA SER A 166 -0.26 25.17 29.53
C SER A 166 -0.98 26.35 30.21
N THR A 167 -0.57 27.58 29.93
CA THR A 167 -1.14 28.80 30.51
C THR A 167 -2.40 29.25 29.74
N PRO A 168 -3.34 29.95 30.39
CA PRO A 168 -4.52 30.52 29.72
C PRO A 168 -4.19 31.41 28.52
N GLN A 169 -3.11 32.19 28.62
CA GLN A 169 -2.65 33.06 27.54
C GLN A 169 -2.16 32.25 26.33
N ALA A 170 -1.26 31.29 26.52
CA ALA A 170 -0.75 30.45 25.44
C ALA A 170 -1.85 29.56 24.82
N GLY A 171 -2.83 29.12 25.62
CA GLY A 171 -4.02 28.44 25.11
C GLY A 171 -4.88 29.36 24.24
N THR A 172 -5.05 30.63 24.64
CA THR A 172 -5.82 31.64 23.90
C THR A 172 -5.16 31.97 22.58
N GLU A 173 -3.83 32.20 22.58
CA GLU A 173 -3.06 32.45 21.36
C GLU A 173 -3.18 31.29 20.36
N ARG A 174 -3.06 30.04 20.84
CA ARG A 174 -3.29 28.85 20.00
C ARG A 174 -4.71 28.77 19.46
N PHE A 175 -5.70 29.08 20.29
CA PHE A 175 -7.10 29.06 19.89
C PHE A 175 -7.41 30.14 18.84
N VAL A 176 -6.94 31.37 19.03
CA VAL A 176 -7.10 32.46 18.06
C VAL A 176 -6.40 32.13 16.75
N ALA A 177 -5.15 31.66 16.79
CA ALA A 177 -4.42 31.25 15.60
C ALA A 177 -5.14 30.14 14.82
N ALA A 178 -5.73 29.16 15.53
CA ALA A 178 -6.52 28.10 14.92
C ALA A 178 -7.79 28.62 14.23
N LEU A 179 -8.46 29.62 14.80
CA LEU A 179 -9.63 30.26 14.18
C LEU A 179 -9.22 31.03 12.93
N GLU A 180 -8.21 31.90 13.03
CA GLU A 180 -7.77 32.74 11.92
C GLU A 180 -7.25 31.92 10.74
N ALA A 181 -6.50 30.83 11.00
CA ALA A 181 -6.03 29.93 9.95
C ALA A 181 -7.17 29.34 9.10
N GLN A 182 -8.36 29.15 9.66
CA GLN A 182 -9.53 28.60 8.97
C GLN A 182 -10.34 29.66 8.19
N THR A 183 -10.01 30.94 8.38
CA THR A 183 -10.61 32.06 7.63
C THR A 183 -9.89 32.32 6.30
N VAL A 184 -8.63 31.89 6.17
CA VAL A 184 -7.84 31.99 4.94
C VAL A 184 -8.22 30.82 4.04
N ARG A 185 -9.15 31.05 3.11
CA ARG A 185 -9.68 30.02 2.21
C ARG A 185 -9.44 30.36 0.75
N LEU A 186 -9.08 29.32 0.00
CA LEU A 186 -8.95 29.38 -1.45
C LEU A 186 -10.19 28.72 -2.08
N THR A 187 -10.60 29.21 -3.24
CA THR A 187 -11.66 28.62 -4.04
C THR A 187 -11.09 27.45 -4.84
N LEU A 188 -11.65 26.26 -4.68
CA LEU A 188 -11.19 25.07 -5.40
C LEU A 188 -11.55 25.12 -6.89
N THR A 189 -10.57 24.96 -7.77
CA THR A 189 -10.75 24.96 -9.23
C THR A 189 -10.26 23.65 -9.84
N ARG A 190 -10.99 23.11 -10.83
CA ARG A 190 -10.54 21.91 -11.56
C ARG A 190 -9.68 22.33 -12.76
N LEU A 191 -8.45 21.84 -12.82
CA LEU A 191 -7.57 22.08 -13.97
C LEU A 191 -7.77 21.01 -15.04
N PRO A 192 -7.81 21.38 -16.33
CA PRO A 192 -7.82 20.44 -17.45
C PRO A 192 -6.41 19.87 -17.72
N LEU A 193 -5.75 19.38 -16.67
CA LEU A 193 -4.40 18.85 -16.69
C LEU A 193 -4.37 17.49 -16.00
N ALA A 194 -3.63 16.55 -16.59
CA ALA A 194 -3.38 15.22 -16.04
C ALA A 194 -1.90 15.12 -15.63
N ALA A 195 -1.65 14.73 -14.39
CA ALA A 195 -0.28 14.55 -13.85
C ALA A 195 0.02 13.10 -13.44
N GLY A 196 -0.87 12.16 -13.80
CA GLY A 196 -0.74 10.76 -13.44
C GLY A 196 -0.80 10.56 -11.92
N GLN A 197 0.25 9.97 -11.35
CA GLN A 197 0.33 9.66 -9.91
C GLN A 197 0.66 10.88 -9.03
N ARG A 198 1.14 11.99 -9.62
CA ARG A 198 1.57 13.17 -8.85
C ARG A 198 0.37 14.02 -8.45
N ALA A 199 0.20 14.22 -7.14
CA ALA A 199 -0.81 15.12 -6.63
C ALA A 199 -0.31 16.57 -6.72
N LEU A 200 -0.83 17.34 -7.67
CA LEU A 200 -0.38 18.72 -7.91
C LEU A 200 -1.49 19.73 -7.62
N ALA A 201 -1.15 20.73 -6.83
CA ALA A 201 -1.94 21.92 -6.56
C ALA A 201 -1.24 23.14 -7.19
N VAL A 202 -1.99 23.95 -7.92
CA VAL A 202 -1.47 25.12 -8.62
C VAL A 202 -2.04 26.37 -7.97
N LEU A 203 -1.15 27.23 -7.47
CA LEU A 203 -1.49 28.53 -6.91
C LEU A 203 -1.17 29.64 -7.92
N PRO A 204 -2.02 30.66 -8.08
CA PRO A 204 -1.67 31.84 -8.86
C PRO A 204 -0.53 32.61 -8.18
N ARG A 205 0.47 33.05 -8.96
CA ARG A 205 1.57 33.90 -8.43
C ARG A 205 1.03 35.18 -7.79
N ASP A 206 0.00 35.75 -8.40
CA ASP A 206 -0.71 36.92 -7.93
C ASP A 206 -1.82 36.59 -6.92
N SER A 207 -1.67 35.52 -6.13
CA SER A 207 -2.70 35.12 -5.17
C SER A 207 -3.00 36.23 -4.16
N SER A 208 -4.29 36.50 -3.95
CA SER A 208 -4.78 37.48 -2.99
C SER A 208 -4.96 36.92 -1.58
N VAL A 209 -4.81 35.61 -1.40
CA VAL A 209 -5.11 34.89 -0.15
C VAL A 209 -3.84 34.43 0.55
N VAL A 210 -2.85 33.96 -0.22
CA VAL A 210 -1.57 33.47 0.30
C VAL A 210 -0.42 34.03 -0.53
N ARG A 211 0.77 34.12 0.06
CA ARG A 211 2.00 34.34 -0.71
C ARG A 211 2.41 33.03 -1.35
N ALA A 212 2.06 32.85 -2.62
CA ALA A 212 2.17 31.55 -3.28
C ALA A 212 3.62 31.03 -3.32
N GLU A 213 4.60 31.92 -3.45
CA GLU A 213 6.03 31.59 -3.45
C GLU A 213 6.51 30.94 -2.16
N ASP A 214 5.88 31.24 -1.03
CA ASP A 214 6.25 30.64 0.25
C ASP A 214 6.08 29.12 0.17
N TYR A 215 5.11 28.63 -0.59
CA TYR A 215 4.77 27.21 -0.70
C TYR A 215 5.58 26.45 -1.75
N LEU A 216 6.48 27.13 -2.48
CA LEU A 216 7.44 26.46 -3.35
C LEU A 216 8.48 25.67 -2.53
N GLY A 217 8.97 24.59 -3.12
CA GLY A 217 10.04 23.77 -2.54
C GLY A 217 9.65 22.29 -2.45
N PRO A 218 10.45 21.48 -1.74
CA PRO A 218 10.23 20.03 -1.66
C PRO A 218 9.07 19.64 -0.74
N GLY A 219 8.52 20.60 0.02
CA GLY A 219 7.40 20.35 0.93
C GLY A 219 6.08 20.10 0.19
N ARG A 220 5.11 19.56 0.92
CA ARG A 220 3.74 19.39 0.44
C ARG A 220 2.78 20.27 1.24
N ILE A 221 1.60 20.49 0.68
CA ILE A 221 0.48 21.15 1.35
C ILE A 221 -0.66 20.16 1.56
N ASP A 222 -1.45 20.40 2.58
CA ASP A 222 -2.73 19.76 2.80
C ASP A 222 -3.84 20.76 2.48
N LEU A 223 -4.68 20.41 1.51
CA LEU A 223 -5.92 21.10 1.18
C LEU A 223 -7.08 20.35 1.81
N ALA A 224 -7.88 21.03 2.63
CA ALA A 224 -8.95 20.37 3.37
C ALA A 224 -10.25 21.19 3.39
N ALA A 225 -11.36 20.49 3.29
CA ALA A 225 -12.71 21.00 3.52
C ALA A 225 -13.70 19.84 3.73
N ARG A 226 -14.75 20.08 4.53
CA ARG A 226 -15.87 19.15 4.76
C ARG A 226 -15.42 17.73 5.14
N GLY A 227 -14.43 17.63 6.03
CA GLY A 227 -13.85 16.36 6.48
C GLY A 227 -12.99 15.62 5.44
N ARG A 228 -12.87 16.15 4.21
CA ARG A 228 -11.98 15.63 3.17
C ARG A 228 -10.68 16.40 3.17
N SER A 229 -9.59 15.71 2.86
CA SER A 229 -8.31 16.34 2.61
C SER A 229 -7.56 15.67 1.48
N ILE A 230 -6.71 16.44 0.82
CA ILE A 230 -5.78 15.95 -0.18
C ILE A 230 -4.43 16.60 0.05
N ARG A 231 -3.37 15.78 -0.04
CA ARG A 231 -2.00 16.26 0.03
C ARG A 231 -1.43 16.44 -1.37
N ALA A 232 -0.83 17.58 -1.64
CA ALA A 232 -0.31 17.91 -2.95
C ALA A 232 1.02 18.68 -2.89
N GLU A 233 1.82 18.52 -3.94
CA GLU A 233 2.93 19.41 -4.26
C GLU A 233 2.40 20.72 -4.85
N VAL A 234 3.16 21.80 -4.71
CA VAL A 234 2.74 23.12 -5.20
C VAL A 234 3.50 23.48 -6.47
N ALA A 235 2.74 23.85 -7.50
CA ALA A 235 3.22 24.61 -8.64
C ALA A 235 2.58 26.01 -8.65
N LEU A 236 3.20 26.93 -9.40
CA LEU A 236 2.67 28.27 -9.58
C LEU A 236 2.17 28.47 -11.00
N ALA A 237 1.05 29.16 -11.13
CA ALA A 237 0.53 29.64 -12.39
C ALA A 237 0.84 31.12 -12.60
N ASP A 238 1.12 31.50 -13.84
CA ASP A 238 1.31 32.90 -14.19
C ASP A 238 0.00 33.70 -14.04
N PRO A 239 0.08 35.01 -13.75
CA PRO A 239 -1.09 35.86 -13.54
C PRO A 239 -2.13 35.74 -14.65
N GLY A 240 -3.40 35.67 -14.28
CA GLY A 240 -4.52 35.51 -15.22
C GLY A 240 -4.84 34.07 -15.65
N THR A 241 -4.01 33.09 -15.29
CA THR A 241 -4.30 31.66 -15.55
C THR A 241 -5.36 31.11 -14.59
N LEU A 242 -5.35 31.58 -13.34
CA LEU A 242 -6.27 31.22 -12.27
C LEU A 242 -6.77 32.48 -11.58
N ALA A 243 -7.96 32.41 -10.98
CA ALA A 243 -8.45 33.52 -10.16
C ALA A 243 -7.54 33.72 -8.93
N PRO A 244 -7.20 34.96 -8.53
CA PRO A 244 -6.26 35.24 -7.43
C PRO A 244 -6.58 34.57 -6.09
N ASP A 245 -7.85 34.28 -5.83
CA ASP A 245 -8.33 33.63 -4.61
C ASP A 245 -8.51 32.11 -4.76
N SER A 246 -8.00 31.51 -5.84
CA SER A 246 -8.23 30.09 -6.15
C SER A 246 -7.00 29.19 -5.99
N VAL A 247 -7.26 27.89 -5.89
CA VAL A 247 -6.27 26.83 -6.01
C VAL A 247 -6.76 25.81 -7.02
N GLY A 248 -5.95 25.58 -8.05
CA GLY A 248 -6.24 24.58 -9.07
C GLY A 248 -5.73 23.20 -8.65
N LEU A 249 -6.52 22.14 -8.84
CA LEU A 249 -6.05 20.76 -8.74
C LEU A 249 -6.08 20.09 -10.12
N THR A 250 -5.09 19.25 -10.41
CA THR A 250 -5.14 18.38 -11.61
C THR A 250 -6.34 17.44 -11.54
N GLY A 251 -6.83 17.01 -12.70
CA GLY A 251 -8.09 16.29 -12.83
C GLY A 251 -8.21 15.10 -11.88
N GLU A 252 -7.21 14.21 -11.84
CA GLU A 252 -7.25 13.01 -11.01
C GLU A 252 -7.25 13.32 -9.49
N VAL A 253 -6.60 14.43 -9.11
CA VAL A 253 -6.45 14.86 -7.71
C VAL A 253 -7.73 15.54 -7.22
N PHE A 254 -8.34 16.33 -8.10
CA PHE A 254 -9.65 16.94 -7.86
C PHE A 254 -10.72 15.87 -7.63
N GLU A 255 -10.80 14.86 -8.51
CA GLU A 255 -11.77 13.75 -8.34
C GLU A 255 -11.52 12.95 -7.05
N ARG A 256 -10.24 12.73 -6.68
CA ARG A 256 -9.89 12.06 -5.42
C ARG A 256 -10.30 12.84 -4.18
N LEU A 257 -10.17 14.17 -4.20
CA LEU A 257 -10.67 15.02 -3.12
C LEU A 257 -12.20 14.93 -3.04
N GLY A 258 -12.87 14.82 -4.20
CA GLY A 258 -14.29 14.50 -4.30
C GLY A 258 -15.19 15.63 -3.78
N LEU A 259 -14.74 16.88 -3.91
CA LEU A 259 -15.48 18.08 -3.54
C LEU A 259 -15.93 18.84 -4.80
N PRO A 260 -17.10 19.51 -4.80
CA PRO A 260 -17.55 20.32 -5.92
C PRO A 260 -16.58 21.47 -6.24
N GLU A 261 -16.53 21.86 -7.51
CA GLU A 261 -15.79 23.06 -7.92
C GLU A 261 -16.38 24.31 -7.24
N GLY A 262 -15.51 25.26 -6.90
CA GLY A 262 -15.88 26.44 -6.12
C GLY A 262 -15.92 26.21 -4.61
N THR A 263 -15.71 24.98 -4.12
CA THR A 263 -15.71 24.71 -2.68
C THR A 263 -14.57 25.47 -1.99
N PRO A 264 -14.84 26.25 -0.92
CA PRO A 264 -13.79 26.90 -0.14
C PRO A 264 -12.93 25.87 0.59
N VAL A 265 -11.63 25.85 0.33
CA VAL A 265 -10.65 24.95 0.95
C VAL A 265 -9.63 25.71 1.77
N VAL A 266 -9.19 25.11 2.87
CA VAL A 266 -8.09 25.63 3.69
C VAL A 266 -6.80 24.97 3.23
N LEU A 267 -5.77 25.80 3.01
CA LEU A 267 -4.43 25.36 2.70
C LEU A 267 -3.56 25.41 3.95
N THR A 268 -2.90 24.30 4.26
CA THR A 268 -1.90 24.24 5.33
C THR A 268 -0.62 23.58 4.82
N ARG A 269 0.55 23.93 5.38
CA ARG A 269 1.75 23.15 5.12
C ARG A 269 1.65 21.83 5.84
N THR A 270 2.03 20.76 5.15
CA THR A 270 2.18 19.45 5.80
C THR A 270 3.21 19.56 6.93
N PRO A 271 2.84 19.28 8.19
CA PRO A 271 3.77 19.35 9.30
C PRO A 271 4.92 18.38 9.12
N THR A 272 6.11 18.75 9.58
CA THR A 272 7.23 17.82 9.63
C THR A 272 6.87 16.66 10.58
N PRO A 273 6.87 15.40 10.12
CA PRO A 273 6.57 14.27 10.99
C PRO A 273 7.64 14.09 12.07
N ALA A 274 7.23 13.68 13.28
CA ALA A 274 8.15 13.39 14.37
C ALA A 274 9.14 12.27 14.02
N SER A 275 8.76 11.35 13.12
CA SER A 275 9.63 10.27 12.64
C SER A 275 10.79 10.75 11.75
N ARG A 276 10.84 12.03 11.38
CA ARG A 276 11.90 12.57 10.51
C ARG A 276 13.29 12.44 11.13
N ALA A 277 13.38 12.49 12.46
CA ALA A 277 14.64 12.25 13.17
C ALA A 277 15.18 10.84 12.89
N ALA A 278 14.32 9.82 12.96
CA ALA A 278 14.65 8.43 12.65
C ALA A 278 14.99 8.25 11.17
N LEU A 279 14.18 8.80 10.25
CA LEU A 279 14.49 8.78 8.82
C LEU A 279 15.88 9.35 8.52
N ARG A 280 16.23 10.50 9.13
CA ARG A 280 17.56 11.11 8.97
C ARG A 280 18.67 10.34 9.69
N ALA A 281 18.37 9.64 10.78
CA ALA A 281 19.34 8.74 11.41
C ALA A 281 19.70 7.60 10.45
N LYS A 282 18.71 6.99 9.79
CA LYS A 282 18.94 5.93 8.81
C LYS A 282 19.74 6.43 7.60
N ILE A 283 19.40 7.60 7.07
CA ILE A 283 20.16 8.23 5.96
C ILE A 283 21.64 8.43 6.32
N ARG A 284 21.96 8.70 7.59
CA ARG A 284 23.33 8.84 8.10
C ARG A 284 24.00 7.51 8.46
N GLY A 285 23.37 6.37 8.16
CA GLY A 285 23.90 5.03 8.43
C GLY A 285 23.59 4.48 9.82
N GLY A 286 22.70 5.13 10.59
CA GLY A 286 22.20 4.58 11.85
C GLY A 286 21.25 3.40 11.66
N THR A 287 21.05 2.63 12.71
CA THR A 287 20.06 1.54 12.76
C THR A 287 18.74 2.05 13.34
N LEU A 288 17.62 1.45 12.93
CA LEU A 288 16.28 1.76 13.42
C LEU A 288 15.63 0.54 14.06
N ASP A 289 14.87 0.75 15.13
CA ASP A 289 14.05 -0.31 15.73
C ASP A 289 12.68 -0.45 15.02
N GLU A 290 11.88 -1.42 15.46
CA GLU A 290 10.54 -1.66 14.92
C GLU A 290 9.59 -0.46 15.09
N ALA A 291 9.69 0.28 16.19
CA ALA A 291 8.83 1.43 16.46
C ALA A 291 9.22 2.64 15.59
N ASP A 292 10.51 2.82 15.31
CA ASP A 292 11.03 3.78 14.34
C ASP A 292 10.57 3.42 12.93
N TYR A 293 10.75 2.17 12.48
CA TYR A 293 10.28 1.72 11.18
C TYR A 293 8.76 1.88 11.03
N ALA A 294 7.97 1.51 12.04
CA ALA A 294 6.52 1.65 12.02
C ALA A 294 6.10 3.11 11.78
N ARG A 295 6.73 4.06 12.49
CA ARG A 295 6.43 5.48 12.34
C ARG A 295 6.92 6.04 11.00
N VAL A 296 8.17 5.73 10.60
CA VAL A 296 8.75 6.22 9.34
C VAL A 296 7.95 5.68 8.14
N VAL A 297 7.71 4.37 8.09
CA VAL A 297 6.96 3.74 7.00
C VAL A 297 5.52 4.23 6.97
N GLY A 298 4.87 4.40 8.12
CA GLY A 298 3.52 4.99 8.20
C GLY A 298 3.48 6.40 7.63
N ASP A 299 4.40 7.27 8.05
CA ASP A 299 4.47 8.64 7.54
C ASP A 299 4.84 8.69 6.03
N ILE A 300 5.61 7.72 5.50
CA ILE A 300 5.87 7.54 4.05
C ILE A 300 4.58 7.17 3.31
N VAL A 301 3.82 6.18 3.80
CA VAL A 301 2.56 5.73 3.19
C VAL A 301 1.52 6.85 3.18
N GLU A 302 1.49 7.66 4.25
CA GLU A 302 0.63 8.85 4.31
C GLU A 302 1.14 10.02 3.45
N GLY A 303 2.31 9.90 2.82
CA GLY A 303 2.88 10.94 1.96
C GLY A 303 3.36 12.18 2.71
N ARG A 304 3.76 12.07 3.98
CA ARG A 304 4.25 13.20 4.80
C ARG A 304 5.69 13.59 4.49
N TYR A 305 6.40 12.79 3.69
CA TYR A 305 7.75 13.05 3.25
C TYR A 305 7.79 13.50 1.79
N PRO A 306 8.72 14.42 1.44
CA PRO A 306 9.14 14.62 0.06
C PRO A 306 9.74 13.34 -0.53
N ASP A 307 9.50 13.09 -1.82
CA ASP A 307 10.01 11.90 -2.53
C ASP A 307 11.53 11.81 -2.46
N SER A 308 12.23 12.95 -2.41
CA SER A 308 13.69 13.00 -2.25
C SER A 308 14.19 12.48 -0.89
N GLU A 309 13.45 12.73 0.20
CA GLU A 309 13.79 12.19 1.52
C GLU A 309 13.50 10.68 1.57
N VAL A 310 12.40 10.23 0.95
CA VAL A 310 12.06 8.80 0.82
C VAL A 310 13.11 8.06 -0.01
N ALA A 311 13.54 8.64 -1.14
CA ALA A 311 14.61 8.09 -1.97
C ALA A 311 15.93 7.98 -1.20
N GLY A 312 16.31 9.02 -0.45
CA GLY A 312 17.51 8.98 0.40
C GLY A 312 17.44 7.87 1.45
N PHE A 313 16.28 7.70 2.10
CA PHE A 313 16.04 6.62 3.05
C PHE A 313 16.15 5.24 2.40
N LEU A 314 15.52 5.04 1.24
CA LEU A 314 15.54 3.79 0.49
C LEU A 314 16.94 3.40 0.05
N VAL A 315 17.74 4.35 -0.46
CA VAL A 315 19.14 4.12 -0.84
C VAL A 315 19.98 3.74 0.38
N ALA A 316 19.76 4.38 1.53
CA ALA A 316 20.46 4.05 2.76
C ALA A 316 20.07 2.65 3.27
N ALA A 317 18.79 2.29 3.23
CA ALA A 317 18.30 0.96 3.59
C ALA A 317 18.80 -0.13 2.63
N ASP A 318 18.89 0.15 1.32
CA ASP A 318 19.43 -0.78 0.33
C ASP A 318 20.87 -1.21 0.68
N ARG A 319 21.68 -0.27 1.20
CA ARG A 319 23.11 -0.47 1.50
C ARG A 319 23.42 -0.99 2.90
N GLY A 320 22.54 -0.82 3.88
CA GLY A 320 22.91 -0.97 5.29
C GLY A 320 21.78 -1.38 6.20
N LEU A 321 21.12 -2.51 5.93
CA LEU A 321 20.20 -3.15 6.87
C LEU A 321 20.93 -4.26 7.63
N ASP A 322 20.89 -4.24 8.96
CA ASP A 322 21.27 -5.40 9.77
C ASP A 322 20.12 -6.44 9.86
N ASP A 323 20.35 -7.58 10.53
CA ASP A 323 19.38 -8.67 10.59
C ASP A 323 18.13 -8.31 11.42
N ASP A 324 18.31 -7.53 12.49
CA ASP A 324 17.21 -7.09 13.37
C ASP A 324 16.33 -6.06 12.65
N GLU A 325 16.95 -5.17 11.87
CA GLU A 325 16.25 -4.22 11.02
C GLU A 325 15.43 -4.92 9.91
N VAL A 326 15.97 -5.99 9.31
CA VAL A 326 15.21 -6.78 8.31
C VAL A 326 13.97 -7.40 8.96
N LEU A 327 14.09 -7.95 10.17
CA LEU A 327 12.96 -8.50 10.91
C LEU A 327 11.94 -7.42 11.28
N ALA A 328 12.38 -6.30 11.86
CA ALA A 328 11.56 -5.15 12.20
C ALA A 328 10.79 -4.64 10.98
N LEU A 329 11.48 -4.44 9.86
CA LEU A 329 10.87 -4.01 8.61
C LEU A 329 9.87 -5.05 8.09
N ALA A 330 10.17 -6.35 8.18
CA ALA A 330 9.24 -7.40 7.75
C ALA A 330 7.94 -7.39 8.56
N ARG A 331 8.01 -7.19 9.89
CA ARG A 331 6.83 -7.04 10.78
C ARG A 331 6.01 -5.82 10.42
N VAL A 332 6.67 -4.67 10.31
CA VAL A 332 6.03 -3.40 9.96
C VAL A 332 5.36 -3.50 8.60
N ARG A 333 6.04 -4.04 7.58
CA ARG A 333 5.46 -4.23 6.26
C ARG A 333 4.22 -5.13 6.27
N ALA A 334 4.24 -6.19 7.08
CA ALA A 334 3.10 -7.09 7.19
C ALA A 334 1.87 -6.43 7.84
N SER A 335 2.04 -5.38 8.67
CA SER A 335 0.92 -4.68 9.30
C SER A 335 0.13 -3.78 8.34
N PHE A 336 0.72 -3.39 7.20
CA PHE A 336 0.04 -2.63 6.14
C PHE A 336 -0.75 -3.50 5.16
N ALA A 337 -0.76 -4.82 5.33
CA ALA A 337 -1.50 -5.74 4.48
C ALA A 337 -2.62 -6.43 5.26
N LEU A 338 -3.77 -6.63 4.59
CA LEU A 338 -4.84 -7.45 5.16
C LEU A 338 -4.35 -8.90 5.25
N ARG A 339 -4.33 -9.46 6.46
CA ARG A 339 -3.93 -10.86 6.66
C ARG A 339 -5.09 -11.81 6.40
N ILE A 340 -4.90 -12.75 5.48
CA ILE A 340 -5.81 -13.90 5.32
C ILE A 340 -5.56 -14.87 6.48
N ARG A 341 -6.64 -15.31 7.13
CA ARG A 341 -6.60 -16.33 8.17
C ARG A 341 -7.18 -17.62 7.63
N TRP A 342 -6.55 -18.73 7.97
CA TRP A 342 -6.92 -20.08 7.56
C TRP A 342 -7.19 -20.91 8.80
N ASP A 343 -8.20 -21.77 8.73
CA ASP A 343 -8.51 -22.76 9.75
C ASP A 343 -7.78 -24.07 9.47
N GLU A 344 -6.46 -23.97 9.29
CA GLU A 344 -5.58 -25.07 8.92
C GLU A 344 -4.27 -24.93 9.70
N PRO A 345 -3.73 -26.00 10.29
CA PRO A 345 -2.47 -25.94 11.04
C PRO A 345 -1.27 -25.71 10.12
N ILE A 346 -1.36 -26.20 8.87
CA ILE A 346 -0.31 -26.08 7.86
C ILE A 346 -0.90 -25.45 6.60
N VAL A 347 -0.51 -24.21 6.39
CA VAL A 347 -0.67 -23.46 5.14
C VAL A 347 0.70 -23.30 4.50
N ALA A 348 0.92 -24.03 3.41
CA ALA A 348 2.18 -24.03 2.67
C ALA A 348 2.25 -22.87 1.67
N ASP A 349 3.46 -22.38 1.41
CA ASP A 349 3.77 -21.52 0.27
C ASP A 349 5.17 -21.88 -0.26
N LYS A 350 5.39 -21.59 -1.54
CA LYS A 350 6.70 -21.67 -2.19
C LYS A 350 7.04 -20.33 -2.79
N HIS A 351 8.25 -19.85 -2.61
CA HIS A 351 8.72 -18.67 -3.32
C HIS A 351 10.09 -18.92 -3.94
N SER A 352 10.44 -18.13 -4.94
CA SER A 352 11.76 -18.16 -5.58
C SER A 352 12.27 -16.74 -5.67
N MET A 353 13.56 -16.52 -5.40
CA MET A 353 14.20 -15.23 -5.65
C MET A 353 14.22 -14.85 -7.14
N GLY A 354 13.90 -15.81 -8.02
CA GLY A 354 13.76 -15.59 -9.45
C GLY A 354 15.11 -15.40 -10.13
N GLY A 355 15.10 -14.67 -11.25
CA GLY A 355 16.29 -14.43 -12.07
C GLY A 355 16.59 -15.53 -13.10
N ILE A 356 15.91 -16.68 -13.03
CA ILE A 356 16.09 -17.79 -13.98
C ILE A 356 14.85 -17.89 -14.89
N PRO A 357 15.00 -17.77 -16.22
CA PRO A 357 13.90 -17.94 -17.18
C PRO A 357 13.34 -19.37 -17.20
N GLY A 358 12.08 -19.50 -17.62
CA GLY A 358 11.43 -20.80 -17.85
C GLY A 358 11.01 -21.56 -16.57
N SER A 359 11.38 -21.05 -15.39
CA SER A 359 11.04 -21.69 -14.12
C SER A 359 9.56 -21.51 -13.76
N ARG A 360 8.73 -22.49 -14.12
CA ARG A 360 7.33 -22.65 -13.65
C ARG A 360 7.14 -23.74 -12.64
N VAL A 361 8.16 -23.98 -11.82
CA VAL A 361 8.10 -24.92 -10.68
C VAL A 361 6.80 -24.76 -9.89
N THR A 362 6.40 -23.53 -9.59
CA THR A 362 5.19 -23.22 -8.82
C THR A 362 3.92 -23.81 -9.43
N MET A 363 3.75 -23.78 -10.76
CA MET A 363 2.50 -24.22 -11.40
C MET A 363 2.34 -25.74 -11.43
N VAL A 364 3.43 -26.50 -11.29
CA VAL A 364 3.38 -27.97 -11.13
C VAL A 364 3.34 -28.35 -9.65
N LEU A 365 4.11 -27.65 -8.81
CA LEU A 365 4.22 -27.91 -7.38
C LEU A 365 2.90 -27.67 -6.64
N VAL A 366 2.19 -26.58 -6.95
CA VAL A 366 0.92 -26.23 -6.28
C VAL A 366 -0.11 -27.36 -6.43
N PRO A 367 -0.37 -27.89 -7.64
CA PRO A 367 -1.24 -29.06 -7.81
C PRO A 367 -0.76 -30.33 -7.09
N ILE A 368 0.54 -30.62 -7.02
CA ILE A 368 1.04 -31.79 -6.28
C ILE A 368 0.72 -31.65 -4.78
N VAL A 369 0.99 -30.48 -4.19
CA VAL A 369 0.73 -30.22 -2.77
C VAL A 369 -0.79 -30.24 -2.48
N ALA A 370 -1.59 -29.66 -3.38
CA ALA A 370 -3.05 -29.67 -3.28
C ALA A 370 -3.63 -31.10 -3.42
N ALA A 371 -3.07 -31.94 -4.30
CA ALA A 371 -3.45 -33.34 -4.46
C ALA A 371 -3.07 -34.19 -3.22
N HIS A 372 -1.98 -33.83 -2.54
CA HIS A 372 -1.63 -34.44 -1.25
C HIS A 372 -2.66 -34.07 -0.17
N GLY A 373 -3.17 -32.84 -0.19
CA GLY A 373 -4.26 -32.37 0.67
C GLY A 373 -3.93 -31.13 1.51
N LEU A 374 -2.70 -30.62 1.44
CA LEU A 374 -2.30 -29.41 2.15
C LEU A 374 -2.81 -28.14 1.46
N ALA A 375 -3.17 -27.13 2.25
CA ALA A 375 -3.56 -25.82 1.73
C ALA A 375 -2.32 -25.06 1.21
N ILE A 376 -2.39 -24.60 -0.05
CA ILE A 376 -1.31 -23.81 -0.69
C ILE A 376 -1.86 -22.60 -1.47
N PRO A 377 -2.24 -21.51 -0.78
CA PRO A 377 -2.79 -20.30 -1.39
C PRO A 377 -1.70 -19.43 -2.05
N LYS A 378 -1.14 -19.89 -3.17
CA LYS A 378 0.01 -19.23 -3.80
C LYS A 378 -0.36 -17.87 -4.35
N THR A 379 0.33 -16.83 -3.89
CA THR A 379 0.33 -15.51 -4.53
C THR A 379 1.64 -15.26 -5.30
N SER A 380 1.55 -14.73 -6.51
CA SER A 380 2.69 -14.48 -7.41
C SER A 380 2.62 -13.10 -8.05
N SER A 381 3.77 -12.50 -8.37
CA SER A 381 3.82 -11.30 -9.19
C SER A 381 3.77 -11.66 -10.68
N ARG A 382 3.44 -10.66 -11.50
CA ARG A 382 3.72 -10.68 -12.93
C ARG A 382 5.20 -10.44 -13.19
N ALA A 383 5.65 -10.73 -14.39
CA ALA A 383 6.96 -10.33 -14.88
C ALA A 383 7.14 -8.81 -14.74
N ILE A 384 8.34 -8.42 -14.32
CA ILE A 384 8.80 -7.02 -14.36
C ILE A 384 9.89 -6.92 -15.43
N THR A 385 10.96 -7.69 -15.26
CA THR A 385 12.07 -7.76 -16.22
C THR A 385 12.20 -9.12 -16.90
N SER A 386 11.46 -10.15 -16.47
CA SER A 386 11.48 -11.48 -17.10
C SER A 386 10.54 -11.56 -18.31
N ALA A 387 10.73 -12.57 -19.16
CA ALA A 387 9.86 -12.84 -20.31
C ALA A 387 8.44 -13.30 -19.91
N ALA A 388 8.30 -13.85 -18.69
CA ALA A 388 7.01 -14.14 -18.07
C ALA A 388 7.15 -14.29 -16.54
N GLY A 389 6.09 -13.98 -15.80
CA GLY A 389 5.92 -14.34 -14.40
C GLY A 389 4.99 -15.55 -14.22
N THR A 390 4.96 -16.12 -13.01
CA THR A 390 4.05 -17.25 -12.70
C THR A 390 2.58 -16.86 -12.89
N ALA A 391 2.20 -15.64 -12.50
CA ALA A 391 0.85 -15.13 -12.75
C ALA A 391 0.56 -14.98 -14.25
N ASP A 392 1.56 -14.59 -15.06
CA ASP A 392 1.37 -14.44 -16.51
C ASP A 392 1.14 -15.77 -17.20
N ALA A 393 1.84 -16.83 -16.78
CA ALA A 393 1.64 -18.18 -17.29
C ALA A 393 0.33 -18.80 -16.79
N MET A 394 -0.03 -18.63 -15.52
CA MET A 394 -1.33 -19.10 -15.00
C MET A 394 -2.50 -18.42 -15.70
N GLU A 395 -2.35 -17.15 -16.07
CA GLU A 395 -3.37 -16.39 -16.81
C GLU A 395 -3.70 -16.97 -18.19
N THR A 396 -2.81 -17.80 -18.75
CA THR A 396 -3.10 -18.54 -19.99
C THR A 396 -4.10 -19.67 -19.80
N LEU A 397 -4.38 -20.08 -18.54
CA LEU A 397 -5.27 -21.18 -18.19
C LEU A 397 -6.49 -20.73 -17.37
N ALA A 398 -6.33 -19.74 -16.49
CA ALA A 398 -7.38 -19.29 -15.57
C ALA A 398 -7.28 -17.80 -15.23
N ARG A 399 -8.31 -17.26 -14.57
CA ARG A 399 -8.25 -15.95 -13.93
C ARG A 399 -7.19 -15.92 -12.83
N VAL A 400 -6.48 -14.80 -12.70
CA VAL A 400 -5.43 -14.60 -11.67
C VAL A 400 -5.68 -13.38 -10.78
N ASP A 401 -6.53 -12.44 -11.20
CA ASP A 401 -6.95 -11.24 -10.45
C ASP A 401 -8.02 -11.56 -9.41
N LEU A 402 -7.68 -12.43 -8.46
CA LEU A 402 -8.53 -12.82 -7.34
C LEU A 402 -8.42 -11.80 -6.21
N ASP A 403 -9.49 -11.61 -5.44
CA ASP A 403 -9.45 -10.96 -4.12
C ASP A 403 -9.34 -11.99 -2.98
N ALA A 404 -9.35 -11.53 -1.73
CA ALA A 404 -9.21 -12.40 -0.57
C ALA A 404 -10.34 -13.43 -0.44
N ASP A 405 -11.57 -13.08 -0.82
CA ASP A 405 -12.72 -13.98 -0.73
C ASP A 405 -12.71 -15.02 -1.86
N ASP A 406 -12.31 -14.60 -3.06
CA ASP A 406 -12.00 -15.51 -4.16
C ASP A 406 -10.94 -16.55 -3.73
N VAL A 407 -9.83 -16.09 -3.13
CA VAL A 407 -8.75 -17.00 -2.68
C VAL A 407 -9.24 -17.99 -1.62
N ARG A 408 -10.00 -17.53 -0.62
CA ARG A 408 -10.59 -18.43 0.40
C ARG A 408 -11.47 -19.49 -0.23
N ARG A 409 -12.36 -19.09 -1.15
CA ARG A 409 -13.28 -20.00 -1.85
C ARG A 409 -12.52 -21.03 -2.68
N VAL A 410 -11.55 -20.59 -3.47
CA VAL A 410 -10.75 -21.47 -4.34
C VAL A 410 -9.98 -22.50 -3.51
N VAL A 411 -9.30 -22.06 -2.44
CA VAL A 411 -8.50 -22.96 -1.59
C VAL A 411 -9.39 -23.91 -0.81
N ALA A 412 -10.57 -23.50 -0.37
CA ALA A 412 -11.54 -24.41 0.25
C ALA A 412 -12.01 -25.52 -0.71
N GLN A 413 -12.16 -25.21 -2.00
CA GLN A 413 -12.63 -26.16 -3.02
C GLN A 413 -11.52 -27.04 -3.59
N ALA A 414 -10.32 -26.48 -3.80
CA ALA A 414 -9.27 -27.10 -4.59
C ALA A 414 -7.94 -27.28 -3.83
N ARG A 415 -7.88 -26.88 -2.54
CA ARG A 415 -6.67 -26.89 -1.68
C ARG A 415 -5.52 -26.02 -2.15
N GLY A 416 -5.57 -25.43 -3.34
CA GLY A 416 -4.54 -24.53 -3.85
C GLY A 416 -5.10 -23.46 -4.75
N CYS A 417 -4.33 -22.40 -4.95
CA CYS A 417 -4.57 -21.39 -5.97
C CYS A 417 -3.24 -20.84 -6.46
N VAL A 418 -3.20 -20.19 -7.62
CA VAL A 418 -2.12 -19.34 -8.11
C VAL A 418 -2.74 -18.00 -8.53
N ALA A 419 -2.65 -17.03 -7.62
CA ALA A 419 -3.24 -15.70 -7.77
C ALA A 419 -2.17 -14.63 -7.99
N TRP A 420 -2.54 -13.53 -8.66
CA TRP A 420 -1.70 -12.35 -8.80
C TRP A 420 -1.78 -11.48 -7.54
N ASN A 421 -0.62 -11.02 -7.05
CA ASN A 421 -0.54 -10.19 -5.85
C ASN A 421 -1.33 -8.87 -5.92
N GLY A 422 -1.64 -8.37 -7.12
CA GLY A 422 -2.21 -7.03 -7.36
C GLY A 422 -3.49 -6.75 -6.56
N ARG A 423 -4.55 -7.51 -6.80
CA ARG A 423 -5.85 -7.29 -6.13
C ARG A 423 -5.89 -7.83 -4.69
N LEU A 424 -4.95 -8.71 -4.32
CA LEU A 424 -4.91 -9.39 -3.02
C LEU A 424 -4.12 -8.64 -1.96
N ASN A 425 -2.81 -8.47 -2.20
CA ASN A 425 -1.82 -8.10 -1.18
C ASN A 425 -0.92 -6.95 -1.65
N HIS A 426 -1.30 -6.23 -2.71
CA HIS A 426 -0.57 -5.07 -3.17
C HIS A 426 -0.82 -3.91 -2.22
N SER A 427 0.08 -3.77 -1.25
CA SER A 427 0.01 -2.72 -0.25
C SER A 427 0.30 -1.34 -0.87
N THR A 428 -0.33 -0.29 -0.36
CA THR A 428 0.01 1.12 -0.67
C THR A 428 1.51 1.39 -0.48
N LEU A 429 2.13 0.68 0.47
CA LEU A 429 3.57 0.74 0.67
C LEU A 429 4.36 0.24 -0.55
N ASP A 430 3.93 -0.85 -1.20
CA ASP A 430 4.60 -1.33 -2.40
C ASP A 430 4.44 -0.35 -3.56
N ASP A 431 3.31 0.35 -3.70
CA ASP A 431 3.14 1.41 -4.70
C ASP A 431 4.14 2.54 -4.49
N VAL A 432 4.16 3.11 -3.29
CA VAL A 432 5.04 4.24 -2.94
C VAL A 432 6.51 3.86 -3.10
N MET A 433 6.91 2.70 -2.60
CA MET A 433 8.31 2.29 -2.63
C MET A 433 8.74 1.88 -4.05
N ASN A 434 7.93 1.13 -4.80
CA ASN A 434 8.32 0.69 -6.15
C ASN A 434 8.42 1.84 -7.15
N ALA A 435 7.66 2.92 -6.97
CA ALA A 435 7.80 4.12 -7.78
C ALA A 435 9.20 4.74 -7.67
N ILE A 436 9.90 4.53 -6.55
CA ILE A 436 11.22 5.09 -6.27
C ILE A 436 12.33 4.04 -6.47
N THR A 437 12.16 2.80 -6.00
CA THR A 437 13.21 1.77 -6.06
C THR A 437 13.49 1.29 -7.48
N ARG A 438 12.46 1.18 -8.34
CA ARG A 438 12.62 0.64 -9.70
C ARG A 438 13.46 1.55 -10.61
N PRO A 439 13.20 2.86 -10.71
CA PRO A 439 14.04 3.74 -11.54
C PRO A 439 15.49 3.82 -11.07
N LEU A 440 15.73 3.63 -9.76
CA LEU A 440 17.06 3.65 -9.15
C LEU A 440 17.79 2.30 -9.24
N GLY A 441 17.13 1.22 -9.67
CA GLY A 441 17.72 -0.12 -9.72
C GLY A 441 18.11 -0.67 -8.34
N LEU A 442 17.38 -0.31 -7.29
CA LEU A 442 17.65 -0.80 -5.92
C LEU A 442 17.20 -2.26 -5.79
N GLU A 443 18.16 -3.17 -5.63
CA GLU A 443 17.93 -4.62 -5.65
C GLU A 443 18.48 -5.36 -4.41
N SER A 444 18.64 -4.70 -3.27
CA SER A 444 19.13 -5.35 -2.04
C SER A 444 18.41 -6.66 -1.72
N THR A 445 19.21 -7.71 -1.53
CA THR A 445 18.73 -9.04 -1.15
C THR A 445 18.09 -9.00 0.24
N ARG A 446 18.63 -8.20 1.17
CA ARG A 446 18.09 -7.98 2.52
C ARG A 446 16.71 -7.32 2.50
N TRP A 447 16.53 -6.26 1.71
CA TRP A 447 15.21 -5.65 1.51
C TRP A 447 14.20 -6.65 0.93
N SER A 448 14.67 -7.52 0.04
CA SER A 448 13.85 -8.56 -0.57
C SER A 448 13.37 -9.60 0.44
N VAL A 449 14.19 -9.95 1.44
CA VAL A 449 13.77 -10.84 2.54
C VAL A 449 12.54 -10.26 3.26
N ALA A 450 12.63 -9.01 3.69
CA ALA A 450 11.51 -8.34 4.38
C ALA A 450 10.27 -8.24 3.49
N SER A 451 10.43 -7.88 2.20
CA SER A 451 9.33 -7.79 1.24
C SER A 451 8.67 -9.15 0.95
N ILE A 452 9.44 -10.21 0.80
CA ILE A 452 8.92 -11.55 0.47
C ILE A 452 8.17 -12.13 1.66
N LEU A 453 8.79 -12.14 2.85
CA LEU A 453 8.20 -12.78 4.03
C LEU A 453 6.96 -12.03 4.55
N SER A 454 6.95 -10.69 4.51
CA SER A 454 5.76 -9.91 4.87
C SER A 454 4.54 -10.29 4.01
N LYS A 455 4.74 -10.54 2.71
CA LYS A 455 3.68 -11.01 1.80
C LYS A 455 3.23 -12.44 2.09
N LYS A 456 4.15 -13.33 2.49
CA LYS A 456 3.80 -14.71 2.88
C LYS A 456 2.96 -14.71 4.14
N LEU A 457 3.36 -13.90 5.12
CA LEU A 457 2.61 -13.73 6.36
C LEU A 457 1.22 -13.14 6.09
N ALA A 458 1.10 -12.12 5.22
CA ALA A 458 -0.17 -11.53 4.82
C ALA A 458 -1.09 -12.53 4.09
N ALA A 459 -0.53 -13.40 3.24
CA ALA A 459 -1.29 -14.50 2.62
C ALA A 459 -1.71 -15.59 3.63
N GLY A 460 -1.29 -15.50 4.89
CA GLY A 460 -1.64 -16.45 5.95
C GLY A 460 -0.80 -17.71 5.94
N ALA A 461 0.33 -17.74 5.21
CA ALA A 461 1.22 -18.88 5.22
C ALA A 461 1.76 -19.15 6.64
N THR A 462 2.02 -20.41 6.91
CA THR A 462 2.65 -20.90 8.15
C THR A 462 3.99 -21.56 7.86
N HIS A 463 4.09 -22.22 6.70
CA HIS A 463 5.28 -22.92 6.24
C HIS A 463 5.66 -22.42 4.84
N VAL A 464 6.92 -22.04 4.64
CA VAL A 464 7.38 -21.44 3.39
C VAL A 464 8.69 -22.08 2.95
N VAL A 465 8.71 -22.61 1.73
CA VAL A 465 9.95 -23.08 1.10
C VAL A 465 10.44 -22.03 0.10
N LEU A 466 11.73 -21.70 0.17
CA LEU A 466 12.36 -20.69 -0.65
C LEU A 466 13.40 -21.32 -1.58
N ASP A 467 13.27 -21.01 -2.86
CA ASP A 467 14.22 -21.37 -3.91
C ASP A 467 15.17 -20.19 -4.13
N LEU A 468 16.48 -20.42 -3.93
CA LEU A 468 17.53 -19.42 -4.06
C LEU A 468 18.50 -19.82 -5.20
N PRO A 469 18.13 -19.60 -6.48
CA PRO A 469 19.02 -19.90 -7.59
C PRO A 469 20.28 -19.03 -7.53
N TYR A 470 21.45 -19.67 -7.57
CA TYR A 470 22.73 -18.98 -7.69
C TYR A 470 23.41 -19.30 -9.01
N GLY A 471 24.18 -18.35 -9.52
CA GLY A 471 24.92 -18.51 -10.76
C GLY A 471 25.43 -17.18 -11.30
N PRO A 472 26.31 -17.20 -12.32
CA PRO A 472 26.94 -15.98 -12.85
C PRO A 472 25.92 -14.92 -13.27
N ARG A 473 24.81 -15.37 -13.89
CA ARG A 473 23.74 -14.52 -14.43
C ARG A 473 22.48 -14.50 -13.55
N ALA A 474 22.45 -15.28 -12.47
CA ALA A 474 21.38 -15.23 -11.48
C ALA A 474 21.50 -13.95 -10.63
N ARG A 475 20.46 -13.66 -9.85
CA ARG A 475 20.47 -12.55 -8.90
C ARG A 475 21.50 -12.76 -7.78
N ILE A 476 21.63 -14.02 -7.33
CA ILE A 476 22.61 -14.45 -6.32
C ILE A 476 23.82 -15.01 -7.06
N LYS A 477 25.02 -14.51 -6.79
CA LYS A 477 26.20 -14.80 -7.63
C LYS A 477 26.94 -16.07 -7.24
N SER A 478 26.84 -16.49 -5.98
CA SER A 478 27.58 -17.63 -5.46
C SER A 478 26.79 -18.46 -4.46
N LEU A 479 27.21 -19.71 -4.27
CA LEU A 479 26.66 -20.59 -3.23
C LEU A 479 26.84 -20.01 -1.82
N ALA A 480 27.96 -19.33 -1.56
CA ALA A 480 28.23 -18.69 -0.27
C ALA A 480 27.23 -17.57 0.04
N GLU A 481 26.94 -16.73 -0.97
CA GLU A 481 25.92 -15.70 -0.87
C GLU A 481 24.52 -16.30 -0.68
N ALA A 482 24.18 -17.34 -1.44
CA ALA A 482 22.90 -18.05 -1.31
C ALA A 482 22.71 -18.66 0.08
N THR A 483 23.76 -19.26 0.64
CA THR A 483 23.75 -19.85 1.98
C THR A 483 23.56 -18.79 3.06
N THR A 484 24.24 -17.65 2.95
CA THR A 484 24.09 -16.53 3.88
C THR A 484 22.67 -15.97 3.84
N LEU A 485 22.11 -15.82 2.63
CA LEU A 485 20.75 -15.34 2.44
C LEU A 485 19.71 -16.34 2.95
N ALA A 486 19.95 -17.65 2.79
CA ALA A 486 19.10 -18.70 3.33
C ALA A 486 18.97 -18.59 4.85
N GLN A 487 20.10 -18.47 5.56
CA GLN A 487 20.12 -18.27 7.00
C GLN A 487 19.35 -17.02 7.44
N LEU A 488 19.48 -15.91 6.69
CA LEU A 488 18.73 -14.69 6.97
C LEU A 488 17.21 -14.89 6.79
N PHE A 489 16.78 -15.56 5.72
CA PHE A 489 15.37 -15.91 5.50
C PHE A 489 14.80 -16.76 6.63
N GLU A 490 15.56 -17.75 7.09
CA GLU A 490 15.15 -18.64 8.18
C GLU A 490 15.08 -17.91 9.52
N ARG A 491 16.07 -17.07 9.84
CA ARG A 491 16.07 -16.22 11.04
C ARG A 491 14.87 -15.28 11.07
N VAL A 492 14.65 -14.51 9.99
CA VAL A 492 13.54 -13.56 9.90
C VAL A 492 12.20 -14.28 9.87
N GLY A 493 12.12 -15.42 9.17
CA GLY A 493 10.95 -16.29 9.14
C GLY A 493 10.54 -16.76 10.54
N ALA A 494 11.49 -17.30 11.30
CA ALA A 494 11.27 -17.70 12.69
C ALA A 494 10.81 -16.52 13.56
N GLY A 495 11.42 -15.34 13.40
CA GLY A 495 10.98 -14.11 14.06
C GLY A 495 9.53 -13.75 13.77
N LEU A 496 9.06 -13.95 12.53
CA LEU A 496 7.67 -13.73 12.14
C LEU A 496 6.70 -14.85 12.55
N GLY A 497 7.20 -15.93 13.16
CA GLY A 497 6.40 -17.12 13.50
C GLY A 497 6.11 -18.02 12.28
N LEU A 498 6.97 -17.98 11.27
CA LEU A 498 6.90 -18.84 10.08
C LEU A 498 7.93 -19.96 10.19
N SER A 499 7.55 -21.17 9.78
CA SER A 499 8.50 -22.25 9.49
C SER A 499 9.05 -22.03 8.08
N VAL A 500 10.31 -21.63 7.96
CA VAL A 500 10.93 -21.31 6.68
C VAL A 500 12.06 -22.29 6.40
N GLU A 501 12.12 -22.78 5.15
CA GLU A 501 13.20 -23.62 4.65
C GLU A 501 13.74 -23.00 3.37
N ALA A 502 14.97 -22.47 3.39
CA ALA A 502 15.56 -21.77 2.25
C ALA A 502 16.67 -22.59 1.59
N VAL A 503 16.54 -22.83 0.29
CA VAL A 503 17.32 -23.83 -0.44
C VAL A 503 18.10 -23.17 -1.57
N PRO A 504 19.43 -23.08 -1.46
CA PRO A 504 20.30 -22.78 -2.60
C PRO A 504 20.12 -23.79 -3.73
N THR A 505 19.96 -23.32 -4.96
CA THR A 505 19.83 -24.18 -6.14
C THR A 505 20.69 -23.69 -7.30
N ASP A 506 21.03 -24.60 -8.22
CA ASP A 506 21.71 -24.22 -9.46
C ASP A 506 20.80 -23.34 -10.34
N GLY A 507 21.34 -22.18 -10.73
CA GLY A 507 20.73 -21.19 -11.62
C GLY A 507 21.63 -20.84 -12.81
N THR A 508 22.49 -21.76 -13.24
CA THR A 508 23.40 -21.54 -14.37
C THR A 508 22.72 -21.53 -15.74
N ALA A 509 21.61 -22.25 -15.89
CA ALA A 509 20.88 -22.37 -17.17
C ALA A 509 19.36 -22.09 -17.00
N PRO A 510 18.65 -21.75 -18.08
CA PRO A 510 17.18 -21.73 -18.09
C PRO A 510 16.60 -23.09 -17.68
N ILE A 511 15.42 -23.06 -17.07
CA ILE A 511 14.69 -24.28 -16.67
C ILE A 511 13.57 -24.52 -17.67
N GLY A 512 13.38 -25.76 -18.10
CA GLY A 512 12.36 -26.08 -19.08
C GLY A 512 12.84 -25.92 -20.53
N ARG A 513 11.88 -25.90 -21.45
CA ARG A 513 12.08 -25.62 -22.88
C ARG A 513 11.40 -24.34 -23.33
N GLY A 514 10.29 -23.97 -22.71
CA GLY A 514 9.54 -22.76 -23.00
C GLY A 514 10.04 -21.56 -22.20
N ILE A 515 10.10 -20.40 -22.85
CA ILE A 515 10.27 -19.09 -22.21
C ILE A 515 9.17 -18.17 -22.75
N GLY A 516 8.33 -17.63 -21.88
CA GLY A 516 7.12 -16.88 -22.25
C GLY A 516 5.84 -17.60 -21.82
N PRO A 517 4.71 -16.88 -21.66
CA PRO A 517 3.56 -17.38 -20.89
C PRO A 517 2.97 -18.70 -21.39
N ALA A 518 2.58 -18.79 -22.67
CA ALA A 518 1.97 -20.00 -23.24
C ALA A 518 2.96 -21.17 -23.36
N LEU A 519 4.21 -20.89 -23.72
CA LEU A 519 5.26 -21.90 -23.85
C LEU A 519 5.65 -22.51 -22.51
N GLU A 520 5.69 -21.69 -21.47
CA GLU A 520 5.95 -22.15 -20.11
C GLU A 520 4.74 -22.90 -19.52
N ALA A 521 3.51 -22.48 -19.82
CA ALA A 521 2.31 -23.23 -19.44
C ALA A 521 2.26 -24.60 -20.15
N ARG A 522 2.66 -24.70 -21.42
CA ARG A 522 2.79 -25.97 -22.14
C ARG A 522 3.75 -26.93 -21.42
N ASP A 523 4.90 -26.44 -20.97
CA ASP A 523 5.87 -27.27 -20.26
C ASP A 523 5.34 -27.77 -18.91
N VAL A 524 4.58 -26.92 -18.19
CA VAL A 524 3.86 -27.32 -16.97
C VAL A 524 2.89 -28.46 -17.25
N ILE A 525 2.06 -28.33 -18.29
CA ILE A 525 1.08 -29.36 -18.66
C ILE A 525 1.78 -30.67 -19.03
N ARG A 526 2.85 -30.62 -19.83
CA ARG A 526 3.64 -31.81 -20.18
C ARG A 526 4.19 -32.54 -18.97
N VAL A 527 4.70 -31.81 -17.97
CA VAL A 527 5.18 -32.42 -16.72
C VAL A 527 4.03 -33.10 -15.96
N LEU A 528 2.88 -32.43 -15.84
CA LEU A 528 1.71 -32.97 -15.15
C LEU A 528 1.06 -34.17 -15.87
N GLU A 529 1.16 -34.23 -17.19
CA GLU A 529 0.68 -35.35 -18.02
C GLU A 529 1.69 -36.50 -18.13
N ASN A 530 2.89 -36.37 -17.55
CA ASN A 530 4.01 -37.31 -17.75
C ASN A 530 4.36 -37.51 -19.25
N ASP A 531 4.25 -36.45 -20.05
CA ASP A 531 4.62 -36.48 -21.48
C ASP A 531 6.12 -36.83 -21.63
N THR A 532 6.45 -37.67 -22.59
CA THR A 532 7.83 -38.01 -22.97
C THR A 532 8.70 -36.78 -23.32
N ALA A 533 8.08 -35.70 -23.80
CA ALA A 533 8.73 -34.43 -24.10
C ALA A 533 8.81 -33.48 -22.89
N ALA A 534 8.33 -33.89 -21.71
CA ALA A 534 8.37 -33.09 -20.49
C ALA A 534 9.82 -32.72 -20.12
N PRO A 535 10.08 -31.45 -19.75
CA PRO A 535 11.41 -31.07 -19.29
C PRO A 535 11.79 -31.75 -17.97
N ALA A 536 12.79 -32.64 -18.01
CA ALA A 536 13.26 -33.41 -16.86
C ALA A 536 13.81 -32.53 -15.73
N ASP A 537 14.51 -31.45 -16.08
CA ASP A 537 15.02 -30.42 -15.16
C ASP A 537 13.90 -29.73 -14.37
N LEU A 538 12.81 -29.36 -15.04
CA LEU A 538 11.62 -28.80 -14.38
C LEU A 538 10.98 -29.84 -13.46
N ARG A 539 10.80 -31.08 -13.93
CA ARG A 539 10.22 -32.19 -13.15
C ARG A 539 11.02 -32.44 -11.87
N GLU A 540 12.33 -32.61 -11.98
CA GLU A 540 13.21 -32.88 -10.82
C GLU A 540 13.18 -31.75 -9.80
N LYS A 541 13.25 -30.49 -10.26
CA LYS A 541 13.17 -29.33 -9.36
C LYS A 541 11.81 -29.25 -8.66
N VAL A 542 10.73 -29.58 -9.36
CA VAL A 542 9.39 -29.64 -8.76
C VAL A 542 9.31 -30.71 -7.68
N LEU A 543 9.74 -31.94 -7.96
CA LEU A 543 9.72 -33.05 -7.01
C LEU A 543 10.60 -32.75 -5.77
N HIS A 544 11.73 -32.07 -5.99
CA HIS A 544 12.60 -31.61 -4.90
C HIS A 544 11.85 -30.69 -3.93
N PHE A 545 11.16 -29.67 -4.41
CA PHE A 545 10.45 -28.73 -3.54
C PHE A 545 9.12 -29.28 -3.02
N ALA A 546 8.39 -30.06 -3.82
CA ALA A 546 7.15 -30.69 -3.38
C ALA A 546 7.40 -31.68 -2.23
N GLY A 547 8.45 -32.50 -2.32
CA GLY A 547 8.84 -33.41 -1.24
C GLY A 547 9.18 -32.67 0.06
N ARG A 548 9.83 -31.50 -0.01
CA ARG A 548 10.11 -30.67 1.18
C ARG A 548 8.83 -30.15 1.83
N ILE A 549 7.86 -29.70 1.03
CA ILE A 549 6.57 -29.20 1.55
C ILE A 549 5.75 -30.34 2.15
N ILE A 550 5.64 -31.47 1.43
CA ILE A 550 4.88 -32.64 1.91
C ILE A 550 5.51 -33.21 3.19
N ALA A 551 6.83 -33.08 3.39
CA ALA A 551 7.49 -33.52 4.60
C ALA A 551 7.09 -32.73 5.86
N TRP A 552 6.41 -31.59 5.74
CA TRP A 552 5.82 -30.90 6.89
C TRP A 552 4.56 -31.58 7.41
N ASP A 553 3.91 -32.41 6.61
CA ASP A 553 2.79 -33.23 7.07
C ASP A 553 3.30 -34.31 8.03
N PRO A 554 2.92 -34.26 9.33
CA PRO A 554 3.36 -35.24 10.32
C PRO A 554 2.98 -36.68 9.95
N ALA A 555 1.97 -36.89 9.11
CA ALA A 555 1.53 -38.22 8.68
C ALA A 555 2.50 -38.93 7.72
N VAL A 556 3.41 -38.20 7.06
CA VAL A 556 4.31 -38.76 6.03
C VAL A 556 5.60 -39.32 6.62
N GLY A 557 5.99 -38.86 7.82
CA GLY A 557 7.03 -39.45 8.67
C GLY A 557 8.50 -39.27 8.22
N SER A 558 8.81 -39.09 6.93
CA SER A 558 10.19 -38.82 6.47
C SER A 558 10.24 -38.04 5.14
N ARG A 559 11.35 -37.31 4.91
CA ARG A 559 11.60 -36.58 3.65
C ARG A 559 11.61 -37.50 2.42
N GLU A 560 12.12 -38.70 2.59
CA GLU A 560 12.20 -39.70 1.54
C GLU A 560 10.80 -40.25 1.17
N ALA A 561 9.96 -40.53 2.17
CA ALA A 561 8.56 -40.88 1.93
C ALA A 561 7.78 -39.72 1.28
N ALA A 562 8.06 -38.47 1.67
CA ALA A 562 7.44 -37.29 1.09
C ALA A 562 7.82 -37.07 -0.37
N ARG A 563 9.09 -37.34 -0.74
CA ARG A 563 9.51 -37.31 -2.13
C ARG A 563 8.80 -38.39 -2.96
N ARG A 564 8.77 -39.64 -2.48
CA ARG A 564 8.03 -40.72 -3.16
C ARG A 564 6.55 -40.39 -3.32
N ARG A 565 5.93 -39.80 -2.30
CA ARG A 565 4.53 -39.33 -2.38
C ARG A 565 4.34 -38.28 -3.48
N ALA A 566 5.26 -37.33 -3.62
CA ALA A 566 5.20 -36.36 -4.71
C ALA A 566 5.35 -37.02 -6.10
N GLU A 567 6.25 -38.01 -6.21
CA GLU A 567 6.45 -38.81 -7.43
C GLU A 567 5.18 -39.61 -7.78
N ASP A 568 4.55 -40.26 -6.81
CA ASP A 568 3.31 -41.02 -6.99
C ASP A 568 2.14 -40.13 -7.42
N LEU A 569 1.98 -38.96 -6.80
CA LEU A 569 0.92 -37.99 -7.14
C LEU A 569 1.10 -37.42 -8.55
N LEU A 570 2.35 -37.23 -8.99
CA LEU A 570 2.65 -36.80 -10.34
C LEU A 570 2.44 -37.95 -11.34
N GLY A 571 2.98 -39.14 -11.05
CA GLY A 571 2.93 -40.31 -11.93
C GLY A 571 1.52 -40.88 -12.14
N SER A 572 0.67 -40.80 -11.11
CA SER A 572 -0.73 -41.26 -11.18
C SER A 572 -1.67 -40.31 -11.92
N GLY A 573 -1.25 -39.07 -12.19
CA GLY A 573 -2.11 -38.02 -12.77
C GLY A 573 -2.95 -37.25 -11.74
N ALA A 574 -2.90 -37.60 -10.45
CA ALA A 574 -3.63 -36.89 -9.39
C ALA A 574 -3.27 -35.39 -9.31
N ALA A 575 -1.99 -35.06 -9.54
CA ALA A 575 -1.55 -33.67 -9.61
C ALA A 575 -2.17 -32.93 -10.81
N ARG A 576 -2.38 -33.60 -11.95
CA ARG A 576 -3.06 -32.99 -13.11
C ARG A 576 -4.52 -32.70 -12.80
N GLU A 577 -5.23 -33.66 -12.23
CA GLU A 577 -6.63 -33.46 -11.81
C GLU A 577 -6.76 -32.32 -10.78
N ALA A 578 -5.78 -32.18 -9.88
CA ALA A 578 -5.74 -31.06 -8.95
C ALA A 578 -5.57 -29.72 -9.66
N LEU A 579 -4.72 -29.63 -10.69
CA LEU A 579 -4.62 -28.41 -11.50
C LEU A 579 -5.96 -28.08 -12.16
N ASP A 580 -6.65 -29.07 -12.73
CA ASP A 580 -7.93 -28.86 -13.39
C ASP A 580 -8.99 -28.33 -12.40
N ARG A 581 -9.02 -28.85 -11.16
CA ARG A 581 -9.87 -28.30 -10.08
C ARG A 581 -9.51 -26.86 -9.73
N ILE A 582 -8.23 -26.53 -9.63
CA ILE A 582 -7.76 -25.17 -9.33
C ILE A 582 -8.17 -24.21 -10.46
N VAL A 583 -7.94 -24.59 -11.72
CA VAL A 583 -8.31 -23.79 -12.90
C VAL A 583 -9.82 -23.55 -12.94
N ALA A 584 -10.63 -24.59 -12.71
CA ALA A 584 -12.08 -24.47 -12.67
C ALA A 584 -12.55 -23.52 -11.55
N ALA A 585 -12.03 -23.68 -10.33
CA ALA A 585 -12.41 -22.87 -9.18
C ALA A 585 -11.98 -21.39 -9.31
N GLN A 586 -10.81 -21.13 -9.92
CA GLN A 586 -10.34 -19.77 -10.18
C GLN A 586 -11.12 -19.05 -11.28
N GLY A 587 -11.80 -19.79 -12.15
CA GLY A 587 -12.43 -19.29 -13.37
C GLY A 587 -11.56 -19.61 -14.58
N ALA A 588 -11.87 -20.73 -15.22
CA ALA A 588 -11.17 -21.23 -16.39
C ALA A 588 -11.22 -20.24 -17.56
N ARG A 589 -10.18 -20.28 -18.40
CA ARG A 589 -10.09 -19.53 -19.66
C ARG A 589 -9.76 -20.49 -20.79
N GLU A 590 -10.06 -20.09 -22.02
CA GLU A 590 -9.58 -20.81 -23.21
C GLU A 590 -8.04 -20.81 -23.21
N PRO A 591 -7.38 -21.98 -23.25
CA PRO A 591 -5.93 -22.06 -23.19
C PRO A 591 -5.26 -21.32 -24.34
N ILE A 592 -4.38 -20.37 -24.02
CA ILE A 592 -3.60 -19.65 -25.03
C ILE A 592 -2.45 -20.56 -25.50
N ARG A 593 -2.34 -20.74 -26.82
CA ARG A 593 -1.28 -21.52 -27.46
C ARG A 593 -0.14 -20.62 -27.95
N PRO A 594 1.08 -21.15 -28.16
CA PRO A 594 2.18 -20.39 -28.75
C PRO A 594 1.81 -19.80 -30.13
N GLY A 595 2.36 -18.62 -30.42
CA GLY A 595 2.11 -17.87 -31.65
C GLY A 595 2.46 -18.68 -32.90
N ARG A 596 1.69 -18.47 -33.99
CA ARG A 596 1.86 -19.21 -35.24
C ARG A 596 2.97 -18.66 -36.12
N LEU A 597 3.31 -17.37 -35.97
CA LEU A 597 4.44 -16.79 -36.67
C LEU A 597 5.72 -17.21 -35.96
N THR A 598 6.61 -17.86 -36.69
CA THR A 598 7.82 -18.44 -36.12
C THR A 598 9.07 -18.13 -36.92
N HIS A 599 10.19 -17.99 -36.22
CA HIS A 599 11.52 -17.87 -36.81
C HIS A 599 12.46 -18.85 -36.10
N THR A 600 13.17 -19.67 -36.86
CA THR A 600 14.10 -20.66 -36.28
C THR A 600 15.51 -20.08 -36.25
N VAL A 601 16.10 -20.03 -35.07
CA VAL A 601 17.50 -19.65 -34.88
C VAL A 601 18.35 -20.91 -34.86
N VAL A 602 19.36 -20.94 -35.72
CA VAL A 602 20.17 -22.14 -35.99
C VAL A 602 21.63 -21.97 -35.54
N ALA A 603 22.32 -23.07 -35.32
CA ALA A 603 23.73 -23.10 -34.95
C ALA A 603 24.62 -22.63 -36.13
N PRO A 604 25.51 -21.63 -35.94
CA PRO A 604 26.37 -21.11 -37.01
C PRO A 604 27.47 -22.09 -37.45
N HIS A 605 27.86 -23.00 -36.56
CA HIS A 605 28.84 -24.05 -36.79
C HIS A 605 28.50 -25.28 -35.92
N ALA A 606 29.12 -26.42 -36.22
CA ALA A 606 28.99 -27.61 -35.39
C ALA A 606 29.78 -27.46 -34.07
N GLY A 607 29.36 -28.18 -33.03
CA GLY A 607 30.03 -28.22 -31.73
C GLY A 607 29.11 -28.71 -30.62
N VAL A 608 29.43 -28.38 -29.38
CA VAL A 608 28.58 -28.66 -28.20
C VAL A 608 28.12 -27.34 -27.60
N VAL A 609 26.84 -27.23 -27.23
CA VAL A 609 26.33 -26.07 -26.51
C VAL A 609 26.94 -26.06 -25.10
N THR A 610 27.79 -25.08 -24.81
CA THR A 610 28.52 -24.99 -23.54
C THR A 610 27.87 -24.04 -22.53
N ASP A 611 27.04 -23.10 -23.00
CA ASP A 611 26.36 -22.10 -22.17
C ASP A 611 25.12 -21.56 -22.89
N ILE A 612 24.08 -21.23 -22.11
CA ILE A 612 22.87 -20.55 -22.58
C ILE A 612 22.62 -19.32 -21.71
N ASP A 613 22.69 -18.14 -22.31
CA ASP A 613 22.31 -16.88 -21.71
C ASP A 613 20.80 -16.76 -21.55
N GLY A 614 20.29 -17.16 -20.39
CA GLY A 614 18.89 -16.99 -20.08
C GLY A 614 18.40 -15.54 -20.16
N PHE A 615 19.24 -14.56 -19.85
CA PHE A 615 18.84 -13.15 -19.90
C PHE A 615 18.72 -12.66 -21.34
N ALA A 616 19.66 -13.02 -22.22
CA ALA A 616 19.60 -12.69 -23.64
C ALA A 616 18.40 -13.38 -24.30
N VAL A 617 18.19 -14.67 -24.04
CA VAL A 617 17.04 -15.41 -24.58
C VAL A 617 15.71 -14.82 -24.09
N ALA A 618 15.61 -14.47 -22.80
CA ALA A 618 14.44 -13.75 -22.29
C ALA A 618 14.28 -12.36 -22.92
N GLY A 619 15.37 -11.68 -23.29
CA GLY A 619 15.35 -10.44 -24.05
C GLY A 619 14.73 -10.60 -25.43
N ILE A 620 15.12 -11.64 -26.16
CA ILE A 620 14.54 -11.98 -27.47
C ILE A 620 13.04 -12.29 -27.31
N ALA A 621 12.67 -13.07 -26.29
CA ALA A 621 11.26 -13.35 -25.98
C ALA A 621 10.44 -12.07 -25.72
N ARG A 622 11.02 -11.08 -25.03
CA ARG A 622 10.37 -9.80 -24.77
C ARG A 622 10.17 -8.98 -26.04
N VAL A 623 11.18 -8.93 -26.91
CA VAL A 623 11.07 -8.26 -28.22
C VAL A 623 10.03 -8.94 -29.10
N ALA A 624 9.86 -10.27 -28.99
CA ALA A 624 8.81 -11.01 -29.70
C ALA A 624 7.38 -10.73 -29.18
N GLY A 625 7.23 -10.02 -28.05
CA GLY A 625 5.94 -9.59 -27.49
C GLY A 625 5.65 -10.07 -26.06
N ALA A 626 6.43 -10.99 -25.50
CA ALA A 626 6.20 -11.50 -24.15
C ALA A 626 6.52 -10.45 -23.07
N PRO A 627 5.82 -10.42 -21.92
CA PRO A 627 4.68 -11.24 -21.52
C PRO A 627 3.32 -10.67 -21.93
N LEU A 628 3.27 -9.50 -22.59
CA LEU A 628 2.01 -8.82 -22.92
C LEU A 628 1.23 -9.63 -23.96
N ASP A 629 1.90 -10.04 -25.03
CA ASP A 629 1.44 -11.14 -25.87
C ASP A 629 1.77 -12.47 -25.19
N LYS A 630 0.71 -13.15 -24.73
CA LYS A 630 0.82 -14.44 -24.03
C LYS A 630 1.25 -15.57 -24.94
N SER A 631 1.04 -15.44 -26.24
CA SER A 631 1.41 -16.44 -27.25
C SER A 631 2.89 -16.35 -27.66
N ALA A 632 3.53 -15.20 -27.43
CA ALA A 632 4.92 -14.95 -27.79
C ALA A 632 5.92 -15.60 -26.82
N GLY A 633 7.11 -15.88 -27.33
CA GLY A 633 8.21 -16.41 -26.53
C GLY A 633 9.22 -17.24 -27.32
N ILE A 634 9.99 -18.08 -26.62
CA ILE A 634 11.07 -18.90 -27.17
C ILE A 634 10.85 -20.37 -26.80
N ASP A 635 10.94 -21.24 -27.80
CA ASP A 635 10.92 -22.70 -27.64
C ASP A 635 12.33 -23.26 -27.87
N LEU A 636 13.03 -23.60 -26.79
CA LEU A 636 14.38 -24.14 -26.80
C LEU A 636 14.41 -25.55 -27.39
N ARG A 637 15.28 -25.74 -28.39
CA ARG A 637 15.50 -27.03 -29.05
C ARG A 637 16.75 -27.72 -28.52
N ALA A 638 17.83 -26.96 -28.31
CA ALA A 638 19.08 -27.42 -27.74
C ALA A 638 19.25 -26.98 -26.28
N ARG A 639 19.97 -27.78 -25.49
CA ARG A 639 20.35 -27.56 -24.09
C ARG A 639 21.86 -27.54 -23.93
N VAL A 640 22.32 -27.01 -22.80
CA VAL A 640 23.73 -27.12 -22.40
C VAL A 640 24.12 -28.61 -22.35
N GLY A 641 25.20 -28.96 -23.03
CA GLY A 641 25.70 -30.32 -23.20
C GLY A 641 25.28 -31.00 -24.51
N ASP A 642 24.30 -30.47 -25.24
CA ASP A 642 23.85 -31.08 -26.50
C ASP A 642 24.88 -30.84 -27.62
N PRO A 643 25.22 -31.87 -28.41
CA PRO A 643 25.93 -31.69 -29.68
C PRO A 643 24.96 -31.08 -30.70
N VAL A 644 25.45 -30.11 -31.47
CA VAL A 644 24.71 -29.45 -32.55
C VAL A 644 25.51 -29.42 -33.84
N GLY A 645 24.86 -29.64 -34.97
CA GLY A 645 25.41 -29.45 -36.31
C GLY A 645 25.23 -28.02 -36.82
N LYS A 646 26.03 -27.60 -37.81
CA LYS A 646 25.79 -26.32 -38.51
C LYS A 646 24.39 -26.33 -39.15
N GLY A 647 23.59 -25.31 -38.88
CA GLY A 647 22.21 -25.19 -39.38
C GLY A 647 21.16 -25.92 -38.54
N GLU A 648 21.56 -26.62 -37.47
CA GLU A 648 20.62 -27.26 -36.55
C GLU A 648 19.93 -26.22 -35.66
N ALA A 649 18.66 -26.44 -35.32
CA ALA A 649 17.87 -25.48 -34.55
C ALA A 649 18.37 -25.39 -33.09
N LEU A 650 18.70 -24.18 -32.65
CA LEU A 650 18.98 -23.87 -31.24
C LEU A 650 17.69 -23.58 -30.49
N PHE A 651 16.84 -22.72 -31.07
CA PHE A 651 15.52 -22.39 -30.56
C PHE A 651 14.60 -21.82 -31.66
N VAL A 652 13.31 -21.79 -31.37
CA VAL A 652 12.28 -21.19 -32.23
C VAL A 652 11.65 -19.99 -31.52
N ILE A 653 11.63 -18.84 -32.20
CA ILE A 653 10.92 -17.64 -31.75
C ILE A 653 9.46 -17.78 -32.16
N HIS A 654 8.54 -17.51 -31.23
CA HIS A 654 7.10 -17.42 -31.48
C HIS A 654 6.62 -15.98 -31.24
N ALA A 655 5.77 -15.47 -32.13
CA ALA A 655 5.13 -14.15 -32.00
C ALA A 655 3.71 -14.16 -32.62
N SER A 656 2.90 -13.17 -32.26
CA SER A 656 1.61 -12.91 -32.94
C SER A 656 1.69 -11.86 -34.05
N ALA A 657 2.70 -10.98 -34.03
CA ALA A 657 2.90 -9.93 -35.01
C ALA A 657 4.19 -10.14 -35.82
N ALA A 658 4.13 -9.87 -37.13
CA ALA A 658 5.28 -10.02 -38.03
C ALA A 658 6.42 -9.05 -37.69
N THR A 659 6.09 -7.82 -37.30
CA THR A 659 7.07 -6.79 -36.88
C THR A 659 7.87 -7.22 -35.65
N ASP A 660 7.19 -7.82 -34.67
CA ASP A 660 7.82 -8.25 -33.43
C ASP A 660 8.71 -9.48 -33.68
N LEU A 661 8.25 -10.39 -34.55
CA LEU A 661 9.06 -11.54 -34.99
C LEU A 661 10.34 -11.08 -35.71
N GLU A 662 10.22 -10.12 -36.64
CA GLU A 662 11.35 -9.58 -37.38
C GLU A 662 12.35 -8.89 -36.45
N ALA A 663 11.89 -8.04 -35.53
CA ALA A 663 12.73 -7.40 -34.53
C ALA A 663 13.45 -8.41 -33.62
N ALA A 664 12.73 -9.46 -33.17
CA ALA A 664 13.31 -10.51 -32.34
C ALA A 664 14.35 -11.34 -33.12
N ALA A 665 14.10 -11.64 -34.39
CA ALA A 665 15.05 -12.34 -35.26
C ALA A 665 16.32 -11.51 -35.50
N GLN A 666 16.19 -10.20 -35.73
CA GLN A 666 17.33 -9.29 -35.88
C GLN A 666 18.18 -9.23 -34.61
N LEU A 667 17.54 -9.16 -33.43
CA LEU A 667 18.26 -9.22 -32.15
C LEU A 667 19.01 -10.56 -31.98
N ALA A 668 18.33 -11.68 -32.26
CA ALA A 668 18.93 -13.01 -32.17
C ALA A 668 20.10 -13.24 -33.14
N ALA A 669 20.07 -12.58 -34.31
CA ALA A 669 21.17 -12.60 -35.28
C ALA A 669 22.42 -11.87 -34.77
N THR A 670 22.26 -10.87 -33.89
CA THR A 670 23.39 -10.18 -33.25
C THR A 670 23.99 -11.03 -32.13
N PHE A 671 23.13 -11.58 -31.27
CA PHE A 671 23.54 -12.54 -30.24
C PHE A 671 22.36 -13.44 -29.85
N SER A 672 22.48 -14.74 -30.14
CA SER A 672 21.43 -15.72 -29.88
C SER A 672 21.32 -16.13 -28.41
N GLY A 673 22.32 -15.78 -27.60
CA GLY A 673 22.46 -16.24 -26.22
C GLY A 673 23.13 -17.61 -26.09
N PHE A 674 23.44 -18.31 -27.17
CA PHE A 674 24.07 -19.63 -27.12
C PHE A 674 25.58 -19.53 -27.34
N THR A 675 26.34 -20.24 -26.51
CA THR A 675 27.78 -20.46 -26.73
C THR A 675 27.99 -21.90 -27.21
N ILE A 676 28.64 -22.07 -28.37
CA ILE A 676 28.97 -23.37 -28.93
C ILE A 676 30.49 -23.50 -28.95
N GLY A 677 31.01 -24.57 -28.34
CA GLY A 677 32.45 -24.82 -28.26
C GLY A 677 32.78 -26.29 -28.42
N GLU A 678 34.03 -26.63 -28.16
CA GLU A 678 34.46 -28.03 -28.04
C GLU A 678 33.90 -28.63 -26.74
N ALA A 679 33.68 -29.95 -26.75
CA ALA A 679 33.27 -30.66 -25.54
C ALA A 679 34.35 -30.46 -24.46
N LYS A 680 34.01 -29.82 -23.33
CA LYS A 680 34.92 -29.81 -22.18
C LYS A 680 35.13 -31.27 -21.75
N ALA A 681 36.39 -31.72 -21.74
CA ALA A 681 36.75 -32.97 -21.08
C ALA A 681 36.24 -32.88 -19.63
N ALA A 682 35.37 -33.82 -19.23
CA ALA A 682 34.82 -33.84 -17.88
C ALA A 682 35.98 -33.90 -16.89
N SER A 683 36.17 -32.82 -16.12
CA SER A 683 37.08 -32.85 -14.98
C SER A 683 36.47 -33.77 -13.93
N ALA A 684 37.03 -34.96 -13.78
CA ALA A 684 36.78 -35.80 -12.62
C ALA A 684 37.18 -35.00 -11.36
N GLY A 685 36.20 -34.69 -10.52
CA GLY A 685 36.36 -33.97 -9.26
C GLY A 685 35.24 -34.36 -8.32
#